data_AF-A0AB37IDU7-F1
#
_entry.id   AF-A0AB37IDU7-F1
#
_cell.length_a   1.000
_cell.length_b   1.000
_cell.length_c   1.000
_cell.angle_alpha   90.00
_cell.angle_beta   90.00
_cell.angle_gamma   90.00
#
_symmetry.space_group_name_H-M   'P 1'
#
loop_
_entity.id
_entity.type
_entity.pdbx_description
1 polymer ?
#
loop_
_entity_poly.entity_id
_entity_poly.type
_entity_poly.pdbx_seq_one_letter_code
_entity_poly.pdbx_strand_id
1 'polypeptide(L)'
;MRTRKDSYFKIVILFVGLMSILLGIGMQKSFAETVDFSYTDSTGQRLTNGTAVGNTYNYDYGHAPEAVFDEENYVNYADRAYLKKSVKEDSETQGLFDVTLDVKGNQIGTPIDLVLVIDYSSSMTGEKLTNALIGLQQFGNELADSLANGNIRVGIVAYNREVYSTNGFSSNMNDLENFLKYTAESHSGTFMQKGLLAGQRLLLEKSRPEAEKLFIHIGDDSANRSYLPVQGAKEYPNEGEIIDYNGYHTDHYIQDFQTDSDKYYTTNSNPSDLNAISVSSSIVTDATLGTIVSLKHSGFTCYSIATAPSARGEYIGRNLASKPQQYLTTDENLSGLGSALTEIANQIDKTIPNGTITDPMGQDILLQGAGEFNERSYQLVGWRKNEQGNWEQANDVVADVVVSEANQTITIANIALGENERLTCTYQVRLNTENTHFKGETWYLCNGRTTLAPTNESELLDFPIPSIKAPTTTIQVEKKWKNVAASEIPETIDYVIRRSSVVDPTSWQSSAVLSLRKQDNYQATIKELPVGNEKAVLPKYNNQGEDFTYQVAEVNVPDEFESTVTNNGNSFVITNTKKTTEPSTTEPSTTEPSTTEPSTTEPSTTESSMTESSAIDLRNSGPSTTKKETMLQIASESSTDSEAEQLPKTNEHSSFILVFLGTMIVGSVGYYLIRKIR
;
A
#
# COMPACT_ATOMS: atom_id res chain seq x y z
N MET A 1 -52.45 -31.25 34.82
CA MET A 1 -52.79 -30.23 33.79
C MET A 1 -51.85 -29.01 33.78
N ARG A 2 -50.86 -28.91 34.69
CA ARG A 2 -49.90 -27.79 34.74
C ARG A 2 -48.56 -28.05 34.02
N THR A 3 -48.27 -29.29 33.66
CA THR A 3 -47.00 -29.70 33.02
C THR A 3 -47.06 -29.81 31.49
N ARG A 4 -48.24 -29.65 30.86
CA ARG A 4 -48.40 -29.68 29.39
C ARG A 4 -48.37 -28.29 28.74
N LYS A 5 -48.60 -27.20 29.51
CA LYS A 5 -48.57 -25.83 29.00
C LYS A 5 -47.14 -25.29 28.83
N ASP A 6 -46.22 -25.67 29.72
CA ASP A 6 -44.82 -25.22 29.64
C ASP A 6 -44.06 -25.86 28.47
N SER A 7 -44.47 -27.05 28.03
CA SER A 7 -43.85 -27.71 26.87
C SER A 7 -44.29 -27.10 25.54
N TYR A 8 -45.53 -26.61 25.43
CA TYR A 8 -46.01 -25.91 24.25
C TYR A 8 -45.47 -24.47 24.17
N PHE A 9 -45.29 -23.79 25.30
CA PHE A 9 -44.71 -22.45 25.32
C PHE A 9 -43.22 -22.43 24.94
N LYS A 10 -42.46 -23.48 25.33
CA LYS A 10 -41.08 -23.66 24.90
C LYS A 10 -40.92 -24.02 23.42
N ILE A 11 -41.87 -24.77 22.84
CA ILE A 11 -41.85 -25.11 21.40
C ILE A 11 -42.23 -23.91 20.53
N VAL A 12 -43.13 -23.03 20.98
CA VAL A 12 -43.49 -21.80 20.26
C VAL A 12 -42.36 -20.75 20.31
N ILE A 13 -41.65 -20.61 21.44
CA ILE A 13 -40.46 -19.74 21.52
C ILE A 13 -39.31 -20.28 20.66
N LEU A 14 -39.16 -21.60 20.55
CA LEU A 14 -38.16 -22.20 19.65
C LEU A 14 -38.51 -21.99 18.17
N PHE A 15 -39.80 -22.02 17.80
CA PHE A 15 -40.25 -21.77 16.42
C PHE A 15 -40.24 -20.30 16.03
N VAL A 16 -40.57 -19.38 16.95
CA VAL A 16 -40.45 -17.93 16.70
C VAL A 16 -38.99 -17.51 16.69
N GLY A 17 -38.14 -18.08 17.55
CA GLY A 17 -36.68 -17.88 17.51
C GLY A 17 -36.03 -18.42 16.24
N LEU A 18 -36.45 -19.57 15.72
CA LEU A 18 -35.95 -20.06 14.42
C LEU A 18 -36.45 -19.23 13.24
N MET A 19 -37.67 -18.68 13.30
CA MET A 19 -38.22 -17.83 12.23
C MET A 19 -37.62 -16.42 12.25
N SER A 20 -37.17 -15.91 13.42
CA SER A 20 -36.36 -14.69 13.53
C SER A 20 -34.92 -14.88 13.04
N ILE A 21 -34.37 -16.10 13.13
CA ILE A 21 -33.06 -16.44 12.54
C ILE A 21 -33.16 -16.62 11.01
N LEU A 22 -34.33 -17.01 10.48
CA LEU A 22 -34.58 -17.13 9.04
C LEU A 22 -35.03 -15.83 8.35
N LEU A 23 -35.46 -14.80 9.10
CA LEU A 23 -35.78 -13.46 8.58
C LEU A 23 -34.66 -12.43 8.82
N GLY A 24 -33.56 -12.83 9.48
CA GLY A 24 -32.30 -12.08 9.57
C GLY A 24 -31.28 -12.44 8.49
N ILE A 25 -31.66 -13.27 7.51
CA ILE A 25 -30.85 -13.52 6.30
C ILE A 25 -31.29 -12.49 5.25
N GLY A 26 -30.84 -11.26 5.45
CA GLY A 26 -31.30 -10.10 4.67
C GLY A 26 -30.24 -9.02 4.53
N MET A 27 -28.99 -9.43 4.36
CA MET A 27 -27.93 -8.77 3.59
C MET A 27 -26.67 -9.63 3.82
N GLN A 28 -26.51 -10.71 3.05
CA GLN A 28 -25.15 -11.10 2.73
C GLN A 28 -24.55 -9.87 2.06
N LYS A 29 -23.54 -9.24 2.68
CA LYS A 29 -22.68 -8.28 2.00
C LYS A 29 -22.17 -9.04 0.78
N SER A 30 -22.74 -8.80 -0.40
CA SER A 30 -22.22 -9.40 -1.62
C SER A 30 -20.89 -8.71 -1.82
N PHE A 31 -19.80 -9.42 -1.56
CA PHE A 31 -18.49 -9.00 -2.04
C PHE A 31 -18.63 -8.77 -3.55
N ALA A 32 -17.99 -7.73 -4.08
CA ALA A 32 -17.96 -7.56 -5.53
C ALA A 32 -17.35 -8.85 -6.10
N GLU A 33 -18.01 -9.45 -7.11
CA GLU A 33 -17.38 -10.53 -7.86
C GLU A 33 -16.08 -9.95 -8.44
N THR A 34 -14.94 -10.49 -8.03
CA THR A 34 -13.68 -9.99 -8.56
C THR A 34 -13.49 -10.54 -9.97
N VAL A 35 -12.81 -9.80 -10.85
CA VAL A 35 -12.67 -10.19 -12.25
C VAL A 35 -11.66 -11.33 -12.35
N ASP A 36 -12.06 -12.43 -12.99
CA ASP A 36 -11.18 -13.55 -13.26
C ASP A 36 -10.41 -13.31 -14.57
N PHE A 37 -9.27 -12.61 -14.46
CA PHE A 37 -8.42 -12.35 -15.62
C PHE A 37 -7.77 -13.64 -16.11
N SER A 38 -7.98 -13.97 -17.38
CA SER A 38 -7.46 -15.20 -17.98
C SER A 38 -6.05 -15.03 -18.53
N TYR A 39 -5.20 -16.04 -18.33
CA TYR A 39 -3.82 -16.08 -18.80
C TYR A 39 -3.53 -17.31 -19.67
N THR A 40 -2.56 -17.18 -20.58
CA THR A 40 -2.04 -18.27 -21.42
C THR A 40 -0.51 -18.30 -21.38
N ASP A 41 0.08 -19.45 -21.66
CA ASP A 41 1.52 -19.72 -21.67
C ASP A 41 2.08 -20.09 -23.06
N SER A 42 1.22 -20.17 -24.08
CA SER A 42 1.55 -20.73 -25.41
C SER A 42 2.76 -20.09 -26.12
N THR A 43 3.01 -18.80 -25.87
CA THR A 43 4.24 -18.12 -26.31
C THR A 43 4.87 -17.30 -25.17
N GLY A 44 4.80 -17.88 -23.96
CA GLY A 44 5.09 -17.20 -22.70
C GLY A 44 3.83 -16.71 -22.00
N GLN A 45 3.98 -16.40 -20.72
CA GLN A 45 2.91 -16.05 -19.79
C GLN A 45 2.39 -14.64 -20.09
N ARG A 46 1.10 -14.54 -20.42
CA ARG A 46 0.42 -13.27 -20.70
C ARG A 46 -1.09 -13.38 -20.57
N LEU A 47 -1.74 -12.23 -20.51
CA LEU A 47 -3.20 -12.11 -20.59
C LEU A 47 -3.76 -12.68 -21.90
N THR A 48 -4.90 -13.37 -21.83
CA THR A 48 -5.65 -13.83 -23.01
C THR A 48 -6.21 -12.63 -23.79
N ASN A 49 -6.77 -11.63 -23.10
CA ASN A 49 -7.35 -10.43 -23.69
C ASN A 49 -6.42 -9.23 -23.51
N GLY A 50 -5.32 -9.22 -24.27
CA GLY A 50 -4.37 -8.12 -24.23
C GLY A 50 -3.78 -7.77 -25.59
N THR A 51 -3.07 -6.66 -25.64
CA THR A 51 -2.51 -6.07 -26.85
C THR A 51 -1.00 -5.91 -26.71
N ALA A 52 -0.28 -6.36 -27.73
CA ALA A 52 1.18 -6.23 -27.82
C ALA A 52 1.58 -4.89 -28.43
N VAL A 53 2.55 -4.20 -27.81
CA VAL A 53 3.21 -3.01 -28.36
C VAL A 53 4.72 -3.15 -28.15
N GLY A 54 5.46 -3.48 -29.21
CA GLY A 54 6.90 -3.74 -29.10
C GLY A 54 7.19 -4.92 -28.17
N ASN A 55 7.94 -4.67 -27.09
CA ASN A 55 8.30 -5.66 -26.09
C ASN A 55 7.36 -5.69 -24.87
N THR A 56 6.20 -5.03 -24.94
CA THR A 56 5.19 -5.03 -23.87
C THR A 56 3.88 -5.66 -24.34
N TYR A 57 3.13 -6.21 -23.38
CA TYR A 57 1.80 -6.79 -23.57
C TYR A 57 0.89 -6.33 -22.43
N ASN A 58 -0.12 -5.52 -22.75
CA ASN A 58 -1.02 -4.91 -21.77
C ASN A 58 -2.44 -5.44 -21.91
N TYR A 59 -3.24 -5.31 -20.85
CA TYR A 59 -4.67 -5.64 -20.91
C TYR A 59 -5.43 -4.73 -21.89
N ASP A 60 -6.39 -5.29 -22.63
CA ASP A 60 -7.20 -4.54 -23.59
C ASP A 60 -8.39 -3.83 -22.90
N TYR A 61 -8.04 -2.79 -22.15
CA TYR A 61 -8.99 -1.94 -21.44
C TYR A 61 -10.07 -1.37 -22.36
N GLY A 62 -11.34 -1.56 -21.98
CA GLY A 62 -12.51 -1.10 -22.74
C GLY A 62 -13.10 -2.12 -23.72
N HIS A 63 -12.38 -3.21 -24.03
CA HIS A 63 -12.83 -4.20 -25.01
C HIS A 63 -12.88 -5.65 -24.50
N ALA A 64 -12.10 -5.97 -23.46
CA ALA A 64 -12.03 -7.33 -22.94
C ALA A 64 -13.38 -7.78 -22.33
N PRO A 65 -13.92 -8.95 -22.74
CA PRO A 65 -15.31 -9.34 -22.45
C PRO A 65 -15.58 -9.76 -20.99
N GLU A 66 -14.54 -10.08 -20.21
CA GLU A 66 -14.65 -10.55 -18.82
C GLU A 66 -14.84 -9.41 -17.81
N ALA A 67 -14.53 -8.17 -18.19
CA ALA A 67 -14.57 -7.02 -17.29
C ALA A 67 -15.64 -6.01 -17.70
N VAL A 68 -16.23 -5.36 -16.69
CA VAL A 68 -16.99 -4.13 -16.89
C VAL A 68 -16.03 -2.96 -16.82
N PHE A 69 -16.20 -1.98 -17.70
CA PHE A 69 -15.38 -0.77 -17.74
C PHE A 69 -16.19 0.48 -17.49
N ASP A 70 -15.55 1.48 -16.90
CA ASP A 70 -16.10 2.84 -16.83
C ASP A 70 -15.82 3.63 -18.13
N GLU A 71 -16.26 4.89 -18.19
CA GLU A 71 -16.11 5.75 -19.36
C GLU A 71 -14.63 6.06 -19.69
N GLU A 72 -13.74 5.94 -18.72
CA GLU A 72 -12.30 6.12 -18.89
C GLU A 72 -11.57 4.77 -19.10
N ASN A 73 -12.30 3.68 -19.33
CA ASN A 73 -11.81 2.32 -19.57
C ASN A 73 -11.07 1.65 -18.40
N TYR A 74 -11.31 2.05 -17.15
CA TYR A 74 -10.84 1.32 -15.97
C TYR A 74 -11.71 0.11 -15.71
N VAL A 75 -11.13 -0.97 -15.17
CA VAL A 75 -11.93 -2.10 -14.68
C VAL A 75 -12.77 -1.62 -13.50
N ASN A 76 -14.09 -1.72 -13.64
CA ASN A 76 -15.06 -1.26 -12.66
C ASN A 76 -15.47 -2.40 -11.72
N TYR A 77 -15.15 -2.26 -10.44
CA TYR A 77 -15.57 -3.18 -9.38
C TYR A 77 -16.86 -2.71 -8.68
N ALA A 78 -17.96 -2.66 -9.44
CA ALA A 78 -19.28 -2.23 -8.96
C ALA A 78 -19.24 -0.87 -8.25
N ASP A 79 -18.53 0.08 -8.85
CA ASP A 79 -18.33 1.45 -8.41
C ASP A 79 -17.60 1.61 -7.07
N ARG A 80 -17.02 0.52 -6.54
CA ARG A 80 -16.22 0.55 -5.32
C ARG A 80 -14.79 0.99 -5.56
N ALA A 81 -14.22 0.59 -6.68
CA ALA A 81 -12.90 1.02 -7.12
C ALA A 81 -12.78 0.81 -8.63
N TYR A 82 -11.88 1.57 -9.24
CA TYR A 82 -11.59 1.50 -10.66
C TYR A 82 -10.11 1.29 -10.87
N LEU A 83 -9.72 0.16 -11.48
CA LEU A 83 -8.32 -0.29 -11.50
C LEU A 83 -7.75 -0.35 -12.92
N LYS A 84 -6.50 0.10 -13.04
CA LYS A 84 -5.62 -0.11 -14.18
C LYS A 84 -4.21 -0.48 -13.73
N LYS A 85 -3.58 -1.35 -14.52
CA LYS A 85 -2.17 -1.67 -14.45
C LYS A 85 -1.62 -1.82 -15.86
N SER A 86 -0.50 -1.17 -16.13
CA SER A 86 0.13 -1.21 -17.44
C SER A 86 1.63 -1.22 -17.36
N VAL A 87 2.28 -1.63 -18.44
CA VAL A 87 3.73 -1.56 -18.63
C VAL A 87 4.09 -0.89 -19.94
N LYS A 88 5.12 -0.06 -19.92
CA LYS A 88 5.66 0.63 -21.09
C LYS A 88 7.18 0.45 -21.13
N GLU A 89 7.72 0.14 -22.30
CA GLU A 89 9.17 0.13 -22.49
C GLU A 89 9.71 1.57 -22.49
N ASP A 90 10.79 1.80 -21.74
CA ASP A 90 11.48 3.08 -21.73
C ASP A 90 12.09 3.35 -23.11
N SER A 91 11.82 4.53 -23.67
CA SER A 91 12.23 4.86 -25.03
C SER A 91 13.71 5.19 -25.18
N GLU A 92 14.40 5.48 -24.07
CA GLU A 92 15.79 5.94 -24.05
C GLU A 92 16.73 4.82 -23.55
N THR A 93 16.22 3.90 -22.73
CA THR A 93 17.00 2.89 -22.01
C THR A 93 16.53 1.48 -22.35
N GLN A 94 17.36 0.75 -23.09
CA GLN A 94 17.07 -0.62 -23.50
C GLN A 94 16.79 -1.53 -22.29
N GLY A 95 15.74 -2.34 -22.40
CA GLY A 95 15.38 -3.36 -21.40
C GLY A 95 14.90 -2.81 -20.06
N LEU A 96 14.60 -1.51 -19.97
CA LEU A 96 13.96 -0.88 -18.83
C LEU A 96 12.48 -0.67 -19.13
N PHE A 97 11.62 -0.96 -18.16
CA PHE A 97 10.17 -0.88 -18.33
C PHE A 97 9.52 -0.15 -17.15
N ASP A 98 8.66 0.81 -17.46
CA ASP A 98 7.82 1.51 -16.50
C ASP A 98 6.53 0.71 -16.28
N VAL A 99 6.28 0.26 -15.06
CA VAL A 99 5.02 -0.36 -14.64
C VAL A 99 4.22 0.67 -13.85
N THR A 100 2.97 0.91 -14.24
CA THR A 100 2.08 1.89 -13.61
C THR A 100 0.87 1.20 -13.01
N LEU A 101 0.61 1.45 -11.73
CA LEU A 101 -0.65 1.20 -11.03
C LEU A 101 -1.48 2.49 -11.05
N ASP A 102 -2.76 2.40 -11.39
CA ASP A 102 -3.66 3.55 -11.48
C ASP A 102 -5.03 3.16 -10.89
N VAL A 103 -5.41 3.86 -9.81
CA VAL A 103 -6.57 3.52 -8.96
C VAL A 103 -7.42 4.75 -8.78
N LYS A 104 -8.72 4.63 -9.07
CA LYS A 104 -9.71 5.67 -8.75
C LYS A 104 -10.67 5.19 -7.66
N GLY A 105 -11.01 6.13 -6.77
CA GLY A 105 -12.07 5.96 -5.80
C GLY A 105 -13.43 6.33 -6.37
N ASN A 106 -14.44 6.28 -5.51
CA ASN A 106 -15.76 6.83 -5.76
C ASN A 106 -16.40 7.31 -4.45
N GLN A 107 -17.61 7.86 -4.56
CA GLN A 107 -18.44 8.25 -3.43
C GLN A 107 -19.33 7.09 -2.96
N ILE A 108 -19.54 6.97 -1.66
CA ILE A 108 -20.57 6.12 -1.09
C ILE A 108 -21.94 6.69 -1.48
N GLY A 109 -22.71 5.91 -2.25
CA GLY A 109 -24.00 6.35 -2.80
C GLY A 109 -25.17 6.41 -1.81
N THR A 110 -24.97 6.06 -0.53
CA THR A 110 -26.02 6.19 0.50
C THR A 110 -26.03 7.62 1.03
N PRO A 111 -27.14 8.36 0.95
CA PRO A 111 -27.20 9.72 1.50
C PRO A 111 -26.98 9.72 3.01
N ILE A 112 -26.31 10.74 3.53
CA ILE A 112 -26.05 10.89 4.96
C ILE A 112 -26.57 12.23 5.44
N ASP A 113 -27.27 12.20 6.57
CA ASP A 113 -27.57 13.38 7.35
C ASP A 113 -26.80 13.27 8.66
N LEU A 114 -25.82 14.15 8.84
CA LEU A 114 -24.95 14.15 10.02
C LEU A 114 -25.17 15.37 10.90
N VAL A 115 -25.20 15.17 12.21
CA VAL A 115 -25.25 16.26 13.18
C VAL A 115 -23.92 16.36 13.93
N LEU A 116 -23.32 17.56 13.92
CA LEU A 116 -22.23 17.92 14.80
C LEU A 116 -22.81 18.49 16.09
N VAL A 117 -22.59 17.82 17.22
CA VAL A 117 -23.00 18.28 18.55
C VAL A 117 -21.79 18.77 19.31
N ILE A 118 -21.64 20.09 19.38
CA ILE A 118 -20.41 20.76 19.79
C ILE A 118 -20.62 21.40 21.16
N ASP A 119 -19.76 21.05 22.11
CA ASP A 119 -19.64 21.78 23.36
C ASP A 119 -19.22 23.22 23.04
N TYR A 120 -20.08 24.17 23.41
CA TYR A 120 -19.92 25.62 23.25
C TYR A 120 -19.88 26.32 24.62
N SER A 121 -19.29 25.64 25.61
CA SER A 121 -19.04 26.20 26.93
C SER A 121 -18.04 27.36 26.89
N SER A 122 -17.81 28.04 28.02
CA SER A 122 -17.08 29.32 28.10
C SER A 122 -15.66 29.32 27.53
N SER A 123 -15.03 28.16 27.31
CA SER A 123 -13.72 28.07 26.66
C SER A 123 -13.77 28.17 25.14
N MET A 124 -14.94 28.07 24.52
CA MET A 124 -15.13 28.09 23.06
C MET A 124 -15.15 29.50 22.49
N THR A 125 -14.04 30.20 22.71
CA THR A 125 -13.74 31.53 22.18
C THR A 125 -12.27 31.58 21.78
N GLY A 126 -11.85 32.64 21.09
CA GLY A 126 -10.45 32.83 20.69
C GLY A 126 -9.91 31.66 19.86
N GLU A 127 -8.77 31.12 20.27
CA GLU A 127 -8.07 30.05 19.56
C GLU A 127 -8.92 28.80 19.34
N LYS A 128 -9.68 28.34 20.35
CA LYS A 128 -10.53 27.15 20.20
C LYS A 128 -11.60 27.31 19.14
N LEU A 129 -12.23 28.49 19.09
CA LEU A 129 -13.23 28.80 18.05
C LEU A 129 -12.58 28.87 16.67
N THR A 130 -11.40 29.49 16.57
CA THR A 130 -10.64 29.53 15.32
C THR A 130 -10.32 28.11 14.82
N ASN A 131 -9.82 27.23 15.69
CA ASN A 131 -9.50 25.86 15.33
C ASN A 131 -10.76 25.03 15.01
N ALA A 132 -11.88 25.28 15.71
CA ALA A 132 -13.16 24.66 15.37
C ALA A 132 -13.62 25.01 13.94
N LEU A 133 -13.47 26.28 13.55
CA LEU A 133 -13.79 26.75 12.20
C LEU A 133 -12.83 26.17 11.14
N ILE A 134 -11.54 26.09 11.44
CA ILE A 134 -10.55 25.44 10.55
C ILE A 134 -10.89 23.96 10.37
N GLY A 135 -11.22 23.25 11.45
CA GLY A 135 -11.60 21.85 11.38
C GLY A 135 -12.88 21.63 10.56
N LEU A 136 -13.88 22.51 10.73
CA LEU A 136 -15.10 22.48 9.92
C LEU A 136 -14.83 22.75 8.43
N GLN A 137 -13.91 23.66 8.11
CA GLN A 137 -13.49 23.93 6.73
C GLN A 137 -12.78 22.74 6.10
N GLN A 138 -11.87 22.09 6.83
CA GLN A 138 -11.19 20.89 6.37
C GLN A 138 -12.18 19.74 6.12
N PHE A 139 -13.14 19.55 7.04
CA PHE A 139 -14.24 18.61 6.86
C PHE A 139 -15.08 18.91 5.61
N GLY A 140 -15.38 20.20 5.38
CA GLY A 140 -16.13 20.63 4.20
C GLY A 140 -15.37 20.42 2.88
N ASN A 141 -14.06 20.62 2.89
CA ASN A 141 -13.23 20.38 1.71
C ASN A 141 -13.13 18.89 1.39
N GLU A 142 -13.00 18.04 2.41
CA GLU A 142 -12.97 16.58 2.25
C GLU A 142 -14.30 16.05 1.67
N LEU A 143 -15.42 16.66 2.07
CA LEU A 143 -16.76 16.27 1.63
C LEU A 143 -17.29 17.14 0.48
N ALA A 144 -16.43 17.83 -0.26
CA ALA A 144 -16.85 18.89 -1.19
C ALA A 144 -17.85 18.39 -2.24
N ASP A 145 -17.56 17.26 -2.89
CA ASP A 145 -18.43 16.67 -3.92
C ASP A 145 -19.77 16.21 -3.32
N SER A 146 -19.70 15.53 -2.17
CA SER A 146 -20.84 15.01 -1.42
C SER A 146 -21.77 16.11 -0.87
N LEU A 147 -21.21 17.27 -0.51
CA LEU A 147 -21.97 18.46 -0.14
C LEU A 147 -22.57 19.12 -1.37
N ALA A 148 -21.81 19.27 -2.46
CA ALA A 148 -22.26 19.92 -3.68
C ALA A 148 -23.42 19.18 -4.35
N ASN A 149 -23.38 17.84 -4.39
CA ASN A 149 -24.46 17.01 -4.93
C ASN A 149 -25.60 16.75 -3.92
N GLY A 150 -25.42 17.14 -2.65
CA GLY A 150 -26.40 16.99 -1.59
C GLY A 150 -26.55 15.57 -1.04
N ASN A 151 -25.61 14.67 -1.37
CA ASN A 151 -25.54 13.33 -0.78
C ASN A 151 -25.34 13.44 0.73
N ILE A 152 -24.45 14.32 1.18
CA ILE A 152 -24.24 14.65 2.58
C ILE A 152 -24.87 16.00 2.93
N ARG A 153 -25.56 16.04 4.07
CA ARG A 153 -26.04 17.30 4.68
C ARG A 153 -25.68 17.33 6.16
N VAL A 154 -25.29 18.51 6.64
CA VAL A 154 -24.77 18.71 7.99
C VAL A 154 -25.71 19.62 8.78
N GLY A 155 -26.05 19.21 10.00
CA GLY A 155 -26.67 20.04 11.01
C GLY A 155 -25.67 20.31 12.13
N ILE A 156 -25.80 21.44 12.83
CA ILE A 156 -24.99 21.72 14.02
C ILE A 156 -25.90 21.98 15.20
N VAL A 157 -25.58 21.38 16.33
CA VAL A 157 -26.12 21.69 17.65
C VAL A 157 -24.97 22.14 18.54
N ALA A 158 -24.96 23.42 18.90
CA ALA A 158 -24.03 23.97 19.87
C ALA A 158 -24.71 24.03 21.24
N TYR A 159 -24.05 23.52 22.29
CA TYR A 159 -24.65 23.47 23.63
C TYR A 159 -23.73 24.04 24.70
N ASN A 160 -24.34 24.63 25.73
CA ASN A 160 -23.67 24.96 26.99
C ASN A 160 -24.65 24.72 28.15
N ARG A 161 -25.21 25.76 28.77
CA ARG A 161 -26.45 25.66 29.56
C ARG A 161 -27.70 25.84 28.69
N GLU A 162 -27.55 26.49 27.54
CA GLU A 162 -28.55 26.64 26.49
C GLU A 162 -28.21 25.73 25.30
N VAL A 163 -29.11 25.71 24.31
CA VAL A 163 -28.92 25.01 23.04
C VAL A 163 -29.20 25.96 21.89
N TYR A 164 -28.30 25.93 20.91
CA TYR A 164 -28.45 26.58 19.62
C TYR A 164 -28.39 25.49 18.57
N SER A 165 -29.24 25.54 17.56
CA SER A 165 -29.21 24.58 16.46
C SER A 165 -29.40 25.26 15.12
N THR A 166 -28.79 24.70 14.08
CA THR A 166 -29.12 25.05 12.70
C THR A 166 -30.59 24.78 12.42
N ASN A 167 -31.16 25.49 11.44
CA ASN A 167 -32.53 25.26 10.99
C ASN A 167 -32.60 24.03 10.06
N GLY A 168 -32.41 22.84 10.63
CA GLY A 168 -32.28 21.61 9.85
C GLY A 168 -30.84 21.35 9.39
N PHE A 169 -30.70 20.63 8.29
CA PHE A 169 -29.42 20.28 7.66
C PHE A 169 -29.13 21.22 6.48
N SER A 170 -27.87 21.62 6.32
CA SER A 170 -27.36 22.39 5.18
C SER A 170 -26.26 21.62 4.47
N SER A 171 -26.13 21.82 3.16
CA SER A 171 -24.97 21.40 2.37
C SER A 171 -24.02 22.57 2.06
N ASN A 172 -24.33 23.78 2.55
CA ASN A 172 -23.52 24.97 2.33
C ASN A 172 -22.65 25.25 3.56
N MET A 173 -21.33 25.12 3.40
CA MET A 173 -20.38 25.31 4.48
C MET A 173 -20.43 26.72 5.09
N ASN A 174 -20.78 27.74 4.28
CA ASN A 174 -20.94 29.10 4.79
C ASN A 174 -22.07 29.21 5.82
N ASP A 175 -23.16 28.47 5.66
CA ASP A 175 -24.26 28.50 6.63
C ASP A 175 -23.82 27.92 7.98
N LEU A 176 -23.04 26.84 7.94
CA LEU A 176 -22.50 26.15 9.10
C LEU A 176 -21.46 27.00 9.83
N GLU A 177 -20.56 27.64 9.09
CA GLU A 177 -19.61 28.60 9.64
C GLU A 177 -20.31 29.82 10.26
N ASN A 178 -21.29 30.39 9.56
CA ASN A 178 -22.05 31.55 10.05
C ASN A 178 -22.84 31.20 11.31
N PHE A 179 -23.37 29.98 11.39
CA PHE A 179 -24.02 29.49 12.61
C PHE A 179 -23.04 29.51 13.80
N LEU A 180 -21.84 28.94 13.65
CA LEU A 180 -20.82 28.92 14.70
C LEU A 180 -20.29 30.32 15.08
N LYS A 181 -20.18 31.23 14.11
CA LYS A 181 -19.66 32.60 14.32
C LYS A 181 -20.67 33.56 14.93
N TYR A 182 -21.93 33.47 14.50
CA TYR A 182 -22.90 34.55 14.72
C TYR A 182 -24.21 34.11 15.37
N THR A 183 -24.49 32.81 15.42
CA THR A 183 -25.74 32.29 16.01
C THR A 183 -25.49 31.57 17.34
N ALA A 184 -24.49 30.69 17.38
CA ALA A 184 -24.10 30.02 18.61
C ALA A 184 -23.33 30.98 19.53
N GLU A 185 -23.73 31.06 20.79
CA GLU A 185 -23.08 31.90 21.78
C GLU A 185 -22.35 31.03 22.81
N SER A 186 -21.08 31.35 23.07
CA SER A 186 -20.35 30.69 24.16
C SER A 186 -20.85 31.17 25.52
N HIS A 187 -21.16 30.23 26.41
CA HIS A 187 -21.62 30.55 27.76
C HIS A 187 -21.09 29.53 28.79
N SER A 188 -21.03 29.92 30.06
CA SER A 188 -20.72 29.00 31.16
C SER A 188 -21.70 27.81 31.26
N GLY A 189 -21.15 26.65 31.65
CA GLY A 189 -21.90 25.42 31.92
C GLY A 189 -21.81 24.40 30.78
N THR A 190 -21.84 23.12 31.14
CA THR A 190 -21.70 21.98 30.23
C THR A 190 -22.87 21.03 30.48
N PHE A 191 -24.02 21.37 29.88
CA PHE A 191 -25.27 20.60 29.99
C PHE A 191 -25.39 19.64 28.81
N MET A 192 -24.50 18.65 28.77
CA MET A 192 -24.35 17.72 27.64
C MET A 192 -25.66 17.05 27.22
N GLN A 193 -26.52 16.62 28.16
CA GLN A 193 -27.82 16.04 27.83
C GLN A 193 -28.69 16.94 26.92
N LYS A 194 -28.65 18.27 27.11
CA LYS A 194 -29.39 19.20 26.25
C LYS A 194 -28.90 19.13 24.81
N GLY A 195 -27.58 19.13 24.61
CA GLY A 195 -26.96 18.98 23.30
C GLY A 195 -27.27 17.62 22.66
N LEU A 196 -27.12 16.53 23.43
CA LEU A 196 -27.40 15.17 22.95
C LEU A 196 -28.86 15.01 22.48
N LEU A 197 -29.82 15.43 23.30
CA LEU A 197 -31.25 15.34 22.98
C LEU A 197 -31.63 16.25 21.81
N ALA A 198 -31.03 17.43 21.69
CA ALA A 198 -31.29 18.33 20.57
C ALA A 198 -30.72 17.77 19.26
N GLY A 199 -29.51 17.18 19.27
CA GLY A 199 -28.95 16.50 18.11
C GLY A 199 -29.76 15.27 17.73
N GLN A 200 -30.20 14.48 18.72
CA GLN A 200 -31.11 13.35 18.52
C GLN A 200 -32.40 13.80 17.83
N ARG A 201 -33.02 14.87 18.34
CA ARG A 201 -34.25 15.44 17.78
C ARG A 201 -34.04 15.93 16.35
N LEU A 202 -32.91 16.59 16.07
CA LEU A 202 -32.60 17.06 14.72
C LEU A 202 -32.56 15.90 13.72
N LEU A 203 -31.88 14.80 14.05
CA LEU A 203 -31.82 13.60 13.21
C LEU A 203 -33.19 12.91 13.09
N LEU A 204 -33.96 12.81 14.17
CA LEU A 204 -35.28 12.16 14.12
C LEU A 204 -36.31 12.96 13.31
N GLU A 205 -36.29 14.28 13.42
CA GLU A 205 -37.36 15.14 12.88
C GLU A 205 -37.03 15.77 11.52
N LYS A 206 -35.75 15.96 11.19
CA LYS A 206 -35.32 16.73 10.01
C LYS A 206 -34.51 15.92 8.99
N SER A 207 -34.11 14.69 9.31
CA SER A 207 -33.40 13.85 8.35
C SER A 207 -34.32 13.35 7.24
N ARG A 208 -33.73 13.11 6.07
CA ARG A 208 -34.37 12.42 4.96
C ARG A 208 -34.68 10.97 5.35
N PRO A 209 -35.80 10.39 4.88
CA PRO A 209 -36.14 9.00 5.14
C PRO A 209 -35.08 7.99 4.67
N GLU A 210 -34.47 8.25 3.52
CA GLU A 210 -33.47 7.41 2.86
C GLU A 210 -32.05 7.60 3.40
N ALA A 211 -31.81 8.64 4.21
CA ALA A 211 -30.47 8.95 4.68
C ALA A 211 -30.09 8.12 5.92
N GLU A 212 -28.84 7.64 5.91
CA GLU A 212 -28.17 7.22 7.14
C GLU A 212 -27.99 8.42 8.07
N LYS A 213 -28.13 8.18 9.37
CA LYS A 213 -28.13 9.20 10.41
C LYS A 213 -26.87 9.08 11.23
N LEU A 214 -26.02 10.11 11.15
CA LEU A 214 -24.73 10.14 11.83
C LEU A 214 -24.74 11.20 12.93
N PHE A 215 -24.19 10.84 14.10
CA PHE A 215 -24.07 11.75 15.23
C PHE A 215 -22.61 11.89 15.61
N ILE A 216 -22.06 13.11 15.55
CA ILE A 216 -20.67 13.38 15.93
C ILE A 216 -20.69 14.36 17.09
N HIS A 217 -20.23 13.93 18.26
CA HIS A 217 -20.03 14.82 19.41
C HIS A 217 -18.60 15.34 19.46
N ILE A 218 -18.44 16.62 19.83
CA ILE A 218 -17.16 17.29 19.97
C ILE A 218 -17.16 18.04 21.31
N GLY A 219 -16.28 17.67 22.23
CA GLY A 219 -16.20 18.32 23.56
C GLY A 219 -15.27 17.60 24.52
N ASP A 220 -15.03 18.16 25.70
CA ASP A 220 -14.17 17.54 26.73
C ASP A 220 -14.88 16.50 27.61
N ASP A 221 -16.16 16.23 27.30
CA ASP A 221 -17.07 15.35 28.02
C ASP A 221 -17.23 15.68 29.53
N SER A 222 -16.98 16.93 29.92
CA SER A 222 -17.02 17.37 31.32
C SER A 222 -18.43 17.79 31.78
N ALA A 223 -19.44 16.96 31.53
CA ALA A 223 -20.83 17.23 31.93
C ALA A 223 -20.91 17.66 33.42
N ASN A 224 -21.47 18.85 33.65
CA ASN A 224 -21.63 19.44 34.99
C ASN A 224 -23.08 19.79 35.34
N ARG A 225 -24.01 19.51 34.42
CA ARG A 225 -25.44 19.69 34.56
C ARG A 225 -26.20 18.53 33.93
N SER A 226 -27.32 18.16 34.51
CA SER A 226 -28.26 17.19 33.94
C SER A 226 -29.71 17.56 34.28
N TYR A 227 -30.65 17.03 33.52
CA TYR A 227 -32.06 17.08 33.84
C TYR A 227 -32.36 16.20 35.06
N LEU A 228 -33.44 16.52 35.76
CA LEU A 228 -33.98 15.63 36.78
C LEU A 228 -34.62 14.42 36.10
N PRO A 229 -34.53 13.21 36.67
CA PRO A 229 -35.32 12.08 36.21
C PRO A 229 -36.81 12.38 36.38
N VAL A 230 -37.66 11.85 35.51
CA VAL A 230 -39.11 11.89 35.70
C VAL A 230 -39.46 11.20 37.04
N GLN A 231 -40.49 11.70 37.74
CA GLN A 231 -40.91 11.07 38.99
C GLN A 231 -41.34 9.63 38.74
N GLY A 232 -40.66 8.68 39.39
CA GLY A 232 -40.90 7.25 39.16
C GLY A 232 -40.33 6.74 37.83
N ALA A 233 -39.36 7.44 37.25
CA ALA A 233 -38.64 6.98 36.07
C ALA A 233 -38.13 5.55 36.27
N LYS A 234 -38.23 4.75 35.21
CA LYS A 234 -37.78 3.37 35.24
C LYS A 234 -36.25 3.33 35.30
N GLU A 235 -35.74 2.63 36.30
CA GLU A 235 -34.33 2.23 36.36
C GLU A 235 -34.14 0.93 35.57
N TYR A 236 -33.13 0.93 34.70
CA TYR A 236 -32.71 -0.22 33.91
C TYR A 236 -31.41 -0.76 34.50
N PRO A 237 -31.27 -2.09 34.69
CA PRO A 237 -29.97 -2.66 35.01
C PRO A 237 -29.02 -2.42 33.83
N ASN A 238 -27.75 -2.15 34.12
CA ASN A 238 -26.70 -2.13 33.11
C ASN A 238 -26.25 -3.56 32.81
N GLU A 239 -26.63 -4.07 31.64
CA GLU A 239 -26.29 -5.43 31.18
C GLU A 239 -25.20 -5.40 30.09
N GLY A 240 -24.56 -4.25 29.90
CA GLY A 240 -23.48 -4.02 28.93
C GLY A 240 -23.69 -2.82 28.01
N GLU A 241 -24.78 -2.07 28.17
CA GLU A 241 -25.05 -0.85 27.39
C GLU A 241 -24.07 0.27 27.71
N ILE A 242 -23.55 0.27 28.95
CA ILE A 242 -22.51 1.16 29.45
C ILE A 242 -21.32 0.29 29.87
N ILE A 243 -20.17 0.51 29.21
CA ILE A 243 -18.93 -0.22 29.43
C ILE A 243 -18.09 0.52 30.47
N ASP A 244 -17.75 -0.17 31.56
CA ASP A 244 -16.86 0.33 32.61
C ASP A 244 -15.50 0.77 32.05
N TYR A 245 -14.96 1.85 32.59
CA TYR A 245 -13.67 2.37 32.15
C TYR A 245 -12.99 3.22 33.22
N ASN A 246 -11.67 3.09 33.39
CA ASN A 246 -10.86 3.86 34.35
C ASN A 246 -11.43 3.90 35.79
N GLY A 247 -12.07 2.82 36.25
CA GLY A 247 -12.66 2.71 37.59
C GLY A 247 -14.03 3.37 37.73
N TYR A 248 -14.55 3.99 36.68
CA TYR A 248 -15.94 4.43 36.59
C TYR A 248 -16.81 3.27 36.13
N HIS A 249 -17.95 3.11 36.79
CA HIS A 249 -18.95 2.07 36.53
C HIS A 249 -20.33 2.59 36.94
N THR A 250 -21.38 1.97 36.42
CA THR A 250 -22.76 2.20 36.89
C THR A 250 -23.57 0.91 36.78
N ASP A 251 -24.28 0.57 37.84
CA ASP A 251 -25.07 -0.68 37.89
C ASP A 251 -26.44 -0.51 37.20
N HIS A 252 -26.94 0.73 37.14
CA HIS A 252 -28.27 1.05 36.64
C HIS A 252 -28.26 2.41 35.93
N TYR A 253 -29.17 2.60 34.97
CA TYR A 253 -29.33 3.86 34.27
C TYR A 253 -30.81 4.22 34.08
N ILE A 254 -31.08 5.51 33.83
CA ILE A 254 -32.41 6.06 33.57
C ILE A 254 -32.40 6.76 32.22
N GLN A 255 -33.46 6.63 31.43
CA GLN A 255 -33.60 7.29 30.13
C GLN A 255 -34.63 8.44 30.13
N ASP A 256 -35.57 8.42 31.08
CA ASP A 256 -36.69 9.36 31.14
C ASP A 256 -36.38 10.56 32.05
N PHE A 257 -36.20 11.73 31.44
CA PHE A 257 -35.82 12.97 32.12
C PHE A 257 -36.86 14.08 31.90
N GLN A 258 -36.93 15.02 32.86
CA GLN A 258 -37.83 16.16 32.83
C GLN A 258 -37.29 17.27 31.91
N THR A 259 -37.38 17.09 30.59
CA THR A 259 -36.79 18.00 29.60
C THR A 259 -37.43 19.39 29.54
N ASP A 260 -38.67 19.51 30.02
CA ASP A 260 -39.45 20.76 30.04
C ASP A 260 -39.41 21.48 31.40
N SER A 261 -38.66 20.95 32.37
CA SER A 261 -38.53 21.55 33.70
C SER A 261 -37.44 22.61 33.71
N ASP A 262 -37.73 23.75 34.35
CA ASP A 262 -36.71 24.77 34.62
C ASP A 262 -35.68 24.30 35.66
N LYS A 263 -36.00 23.29 36.47
CA LYS A 263 -35.09 22.71 37.46
C LYS A 263 -34.09 21.78 36.80
N TYR A 264 -32.86 21.82 37.28
CA TYR A 264 -31.77 20.96 36.79
C TYR A 264 -30.81 20.60 37.91
N TYR A 265 -30.11 19.48 37.75
CA TYR A 265 -29.01 19.08 38.61
C TYR A 265 -27.72 19.78 38.18
N THR A 266 -26.90 20.17 39.15
CA THR A 266 -25.59 20.80 38.92
C THR A 266 -24.54 20.25 39.88
N THR A 267 -23.29 20.12 39.41
CA THR A 267 -22.17 19.78 40.29
C THR A 267 -21.60 20.98 41.05
N ASN A 268 -22.15 22.19 40.83
CA ASN A 268 -21.78 23.36 41.63
C ASN A 268 -22.33 23.18 43.06
N SER A 269 -21.44 23.24 44.06
CA SER A 269 -21.81 23.09 45.47
C SER A 269 -22.62 24.26 46.01
N ASN A 270 -22.53 25.45 45.38
CA ASN A 270 -23.24 26.67 45.80
C ASN A 270 -23.78 27.41 44.57
N PRO A 271 -24.82 26.88 43.90
CA PRO A 271 -25.37 27.55 42.74
C PRO A 271 -26.13 28.82 43.13
N SER A 272 -25.95 29.89 42.36
CA SER A 272 -26.69 31.16 42.53
C SER A 272 -28.08 31.14 41.90
N ASP A 273 -28.35 30.17 41.02
CA ASP A 273 -29.62 29.97 40.34
C ASP A 273 -30.58 29.16 41.23
N LEU A 274 -31.78 29.70 41.47
CA LEU A 274 -32.80 29.09 42.34
C LEU A 274 -33.36 27.77 41.79
N ASN A 275 -33.24 27.54 40.49
CA ASN A 275 -33.68 26.30 39.85
C ASN A 275 -32.63 25.19 39.88
N ALA A 276 -31.39 25.52 40.25
CA ALA A 276 -30.29 24.58 40.31
C ALA A 276 -30.32 23.75 41.60
N ILE A 277 -30.20 22.43 41.45
CA ILE A 277 -30.12 21.49 42.57
C ILE A 277 -28.71 20.90 42.60
N SER A 278 -27.98 21.19 43.67
CA SER A 278 -26.61 20.69 43.84
C SER A 278 -26.59 19.18 44.09
N VAL A 279 -25.81 18.44 43.30
CA VAL A 279 -25.63 16.98 43.40
C VAL A 279 -24.17 16.60 43.15
N SER A 280 -23.81 15.34 43.43
CA SER A 280 -22.50 14.82 43.07
C SER A 280 -22.32 14.73 41.55
N SER A 281 -21.07 14.71 41.11
CA SER A 281 -20.73 14.44 39.71
C SER A 281 -21.24 13.10 39.21
N SER A 282 -21.28 12.07 40.06
CA SER A 282 -21.79 10.75 39.69
C SER A 282 -23.24 10.81 39.20
N ILE A 283 -24.11 11.55 39.90
CA ILE A 283 -25.53 11.69 39.52
C ILE A 283 -25.66 12.35 38.13
N VAL A 284 -24.85 13.37 37.85
CA VAL A 284 -24.83 14.03 36.53
C VAL A 284 -24.28 13.09 35.47
N THR A 285 -23.22 12.34 35.77
CA THR A 285 -22.62 11.36 34.85
C THR A 285 -23.61 10.24 34.50
N ASP A 286 -24.24 9.61 35.50
CA ASP A 286 -25.21 8.53 35.28
C ASP A 286 -26.41 9.01 34.46
N ALA A 287 -26.89 10.23 34.73
CA ALA A 287 -27.94 10.84 33.93
C ALA A 287 -27.51 11.02 32.46
N THR A 288 -26.32 11.58 32.22
CA THR A 288 -25.77 11.75 30.86
C THR A 288 -25.62 10.41 30.14
N LEU A 289 -25.10 9.38 30.81
CA LEU A 289 -24.95 8.04 30.24
C LEU A 289 -26.30 7.42 29.89
N GLY A 290 -27.32 7.62 30.72
CA GLY A 290 -28.69 7.22 30.41
C GLY A 290 -29.23 7.88 29.13
N THR A 291 -28.94 9.17 28.92
CA THR A 291 -29.25 9.86 27.65
C THR A 291 -28.46 9.29 26.48
N ILE A 292 -27.19 8.94 26.66
CA ILE A 292 -26.36 8.29 25.64
C ILE A 292 -26.95 6.93 25.24
N VAL A 293 -27.42 6.13 26.21
CA VAL A 293 -28.09 4.86 25.91
C VAL A 293 -29.36 5.09 25.08
N SER A 294 -30.19 6.07 25.44
CA SER A 294 -31.38 6.47 24.66
C SER A 294 -31.02 6.92 23.23
N LEU A 295 -29.94 7.69 23.08
CA LEU A 295 -29.41 8.10 21.77
C LEU A 295 -29.03 6.87 20.93
N LYS A 296 -28.26 5.93 21.49
CA LYS A 296 -27.85 4.70 20.79
C LYS A 296 -29.03 3.81 20.43
N HIS A 297 -30.07 3.75 21.27
CA HIS A 297 -31.33 3.04 20.95
C HIS A 297 -32.07 3.61 19.73
N SER A 298 -31.74 4.84 19.29
CA SER A 298 -32.29 5.41 18.06
C SER A 298 -31.66 4.81 16.78
N GLY A 299 -30.61 4.00 16.93
CA GLY A 299 -29.94 3.32 15.82
C GLY A 299 -28.98 4.21 15.03
N PHE A 300 -28.54 5.34 15.60
CA PHE A 300 -27.57 6.23 14.95
C PHE A 300 -26.15 5.72 15.12
N THR A 301 -25.34 5.88 14.07
CA THR A 301 -23.90 5.73 14.18
C THR A 301 -23.33 6.94 14.92
N CYS A 302 -22.71 6.73 16.08
CA CYS A 302 -22.24 7.79 16.97
C CYS A 302 -20.70 7.82 17.03
N TYR A 303 -20.14 9.01 16.81
CA TYR A 303 -18.73 9.35 17.01
C TYR A 303 -18.60 10.32 18.19
N SER A 304 -17.47 10.26 18.87
CA SER A 304 -17.08 11.21 19.92
C SER A 304 -15.64 11.64 19.68
N ILE A 305 -15.44 12.95 19.49
CA ILE A 305 -14.14 13.61 19.40
C ILE A 305 -13.92 14.32 20.74
N ALA A 306 -13.15 13.67 21.61
CA ALA A 306 -12.93 14.15 22.97
C ALA A 306 -11.76 15.14 23.04
N THR A 307 -12.02 16.34 23.54
CA THR A 307 -11.07 17.47 23.63
C THR A 307 -10.34 17.46 24.96
N ALA A 308 -9.12 16.91 24.99
CA ALA A 308 -8.32 16.73 26.21
C ALA A 308 -9.17 16.28 27.44
N PRO A 309 -9.92 15.16 27.32
CA PRO A 309 -10.90 14.76 28.33
C PRO A 309 -10.23 14.39 29.66
N SER A 310 -10.96 14.61 30.76
CA SER A 310 -10.62 13.98 32.04
C SER A 310 -10.90 12.48 32.01
N ALA A 311 -10.41 11.71 32.99
CA ALA A 311 -10.73 10.27 33.08
C ALA A 311 -12.26 9.99 33.12
N ARG A 312 -13.04 10.90 33.74
CA ARG A 312 -14.51 10.86 33.70
C ARG A 312 -15.06 11.19 32.33
N GLY A 313 -14.44 12.15 31.64
CA GLY A 313 -14.79 12.51 30.26
C GLY A 313 -14.57 11.35 29.31
N GLU A 314 -13.41 10.68 29.39
CA GLU A 314 -13.11 9.49 28.58
C GLU A 314 -14.16 8.39 28.79
N TYR A 315 -14.61 8.16 30.03
CA TYR A 315 -15.68 7.21 30.32
C TYR A 315 -17.00 7.57 29.62
N ILE A 316 -17.36 8.86 29.57
CA ILE A 316 -18.56 9.33 28.88
C ILE A 316 -18.39 9.23 27.35
N GLY A 317 -17.32 9.81 26.79
CA GLY A 317 -17.08 9.86 25.34
C GLY A 317 -16.94 8.48 24.71
N ARG A 318 -16.24 7.54 25.37
CA ARG A 318 -16.14 6.14 24.89
C ARG A 318 -17.47 5.42 24.87
N ASN A 319 -18.35 5.71 25.83
CA ASN A 319 -19.69 5.12 25.88
C ASN A 319 -20.67 5.77 24.89
N LEU A 320 -20.38 6.99 24.45
CA LEU A 320 -21.10 7.70 23.40
C LEU A 320 -20.77 7.14 22.01
N ALA A 321 -19.50 6.84 21.74
CA ALA A 321 -19.09 6.21 20.49
C ALA A 321 -19.75 4.83 20.30
N SER A 322 -20.27 4.55 19.10
CA SER A 322 -20.91 3.25 18.83
C SER A 322 -19.90 2.09 18.76
N LYS A 323 -18.65 2.38 18.40
CA LYS A 323 -17.52 1.43 18.34
C LYS A 323 -16.26 2.08 18.91
N PRO A 324 -15.29 1.30 19.43
CA PRO A 324 -14.04 1.84 19.98
C PRO A 324 -13.26 2.75 19.01
N GLN A 325 -13.28 2.45 17.71
CA GLN A 325 -12.60 3.23 16.67
C GLN A 325 -13.29 4.58 16.37
N GLN A 326 -14.52 4.78 16.84
CA GLN A 326 -15.30 6.01 16.64
C GLN A 326 -15.13 7.00 17.81
N TYR A 327 -14.30 6.63 18.78
CA TYR A 327 -13.81 7.52 19.82
C TYR A 327 -12.44 8.05 19.40
N LEU A 328 -12.37 9.34 19.08
CA LEU A 328 -11.17 10.07 18.69
C LEU A 328 -10.84 11.09 19.78
N THR A 329 -9.60 11.56 19.79
CA THR A 329 -9.16 12.59 20.75
C THR A 329 -8.45 13.71 20.02
N THR A 330 -8.59 14.93 20.55
CA THR A 330 -7.85 16.11 20.10
C THR A 330 -7.30 16.87 21.30
N ASP A 331 -6.35 17.77 21.06
CA ASP A 331 -5.75 18.60 22.11
C ASP A 331 -6.74 19.61 22.67
N GLU A 332 -6.39 20.21 23.81
CA GLU A 332 -7.27 21.14 24.54
C GLU A 332 -7.72 22.35 23.71
N ASN A 333 -6.96 22.74 22.69
CA ASN A 333 -7.24 23.88 21.82
C ASN A 333 -7.89 23.49 20.49
N LEU A 334 -8.27 22.23 20.31
CA LEU A 334 -8.88 21.70 19.08
C LEU A 334 -7.98 21.78 17.84
N SER A 335 -6.65 21.93 17.99
CA SER A 335 -5.75 22.04 16.84
C SER A 335 -5.76 20.78 15.95
N GLY A 336 -5.98 19.60 16.54
CA GLY A 336 -6.15 18.33 15.82
C GLY A 336 -7.58 18.02 15.35
N LEU A 337 -8.56 18.92 15.55
CA LEU A 337 -9.96 18.65 15.22
C LEU A 337 -10.16 18.36 13.73
N GLY A 338 -9.47 19.12 12.87
CA GLY A 338 -9.59 18.95 11.43
C GLY A 338 -9.16 17.56 10.96
N SER A 339 -8.02 17.06 11.45
CA SER A 339 -7.58 15.68 11.18
C SER A 339 -8.58 14.63 11.65
N ALA A 340 -9.15 14.79 12.85
CA ALA A 340 -10.16 13.86 13.37
C ALA A 340 -11.45 13.88 12.51
N LEU A 341 -11.88 15.05 12.04
CA LEU A 341 -13.02 15.18 11.15
C LEU A 341 -12.73 14.63 9.75
N THR A 342 -11.53 14.84 9.20
CA THR A 342 -11.09 14.24 7.93
C THR A 342 -11.09 12.71 8.00
N GLU A 343 -10.64 12.12 9.12
CA GLU A 343 -10.71 10.66 9.31
C GLU A 343 -12.16 10.17 9.24
N ILE A 344 -13.10 10.86 9.89
CA ILE A 344 -14.52 10.52 9.81
C ILE A 344 -15.07 10.73 8.39
N ALA A 345 -14.75 11.84 7.73
CA ALA A 345 -15.17 12.17 6.37
C ALA A 345 -14.77 11.06 5.38
N ASN A 346 -13.51 10.62 5.43
CA ASN A 346 -13.01 9.53 4.61
C ASN A 346 -13.86 8.26 4.78
N GLN A 347 -14.18 7.88 6.01
CA GLN A 347 -14.94 6.65 6.30
C GLN A 347 -16.40 6.69 5.84
N ILE A 348 -17.01 7.88 5.75
CA ILE A 348 -18.44 8.01 5.42
C ILE A 348 -18.68 8.36 3.95
N ASP A 349 -17.67 8.88 3.25
CA ASP A 349 -17.83 9.39 1.89
C ASP A 349 -17.07 8.58 0.84
N LYS A 350 -15.87 8.08 1.17
CA LYS A 350 -14.99 7.44 0.20
C LYS A 350 -15.23 5.93 0.10
N THR A 351 -15.22 5.39 -1.11
CA THR A 351 -15.26 3.92 -1.31
C THR A 351 -13.92 3.25 -0.98
N ILE A 352 -12.82 4.02 -1.01
CA ILE A 352 -11.48 3.59 -0.58
C ILE A 352 -11.02 4.52 0.56
N PRO A 353 -11.43 4.29 1.82
CA PRO A 353 -11.10 5.19 2.92
C PRO A 353 -9.73 4.91 3.56
N ASN A 354 -9.19 3.70 3.37
CA ASN A 354 -7.88 3.27 3.88
C ASN A 354 -7.40 2.02 3.11
N GLY A 355 -7.19 2.18 1.82
CA GLY A 355 -6.84 1.10 0.91
C GLY A 355 -5.37 0.70 0.99
N THR A 356 -5.10 -0.56 0.64
CA THR A 356 -3.75 -1.11 0.50
C THR A 356 -3.59 -1.87 -0.81
N ILE A 357 -2.56 -1.54 -1.60
CA ILE A 357 -2.15 -2.33 -2.77
C ILE A 357 -0.99 -3.23 -2.37
N THR A 358 -1.05 -4.50 -2.79
CA THR A 358 0.05 -5.47 -2.69
C THR A 358 0.46 -5.91 -4.08
N ASP A 359 1.72 -5.70 -4.43
CA ASP A 359 2.23 -5.89 -5.78
C ASP A 359 3.57 -6.66 -5.82
N PRO A 360 3.53 -8.00 -5.78
CA PRO A 360 4.73 -8.83 -5.87
C PRO A 360 5.31 -8.83 -7.30
N MET A 361 6.63 -8.78 -7.45
CA MET A 361 7.27 -8.93 -8.75
C MET A 361 7.06 -10.33 -9.33
N GLY A 362 7.08 -10.42 -10.66
CA GLY A 362 6.95 -11.68 -11.38
C GLY A 362 8.25 -12.50 -11.33
N GLN A 363 8.15 -13.78 -11.70
CA GLN A 363 9.34 -14.62 -11.86
C GLN A 363 10.29 -14.01 -12.89
N ASP A 364 11.59 -13.98 -12.57
CA ASP A 364 12.65 -13.40 -13.40
C ASP A 364 12.51 -11.88 -13.68
N ILE A 365 11.65 -11.17 -12.95
CA ILE A 365 11.53 -9.72 -13.02
C ILE A 365 12.37 -9.08 -11.93
N LEU A 366 13.21 -8.12 -12.32
CA LEU A 366 14.13 -7.40 -11.47
C LEU A 366 13.59 -6.00 -11.17
N LEU A 367 13.09 -5.79 -9.96
CA LEU A 367 12.67 -4.46 -9.50
C LEU A 367 13.87 -3.52 -9.37
N GLN A 368 13.80 -2.35 -10.00
CA GLN A 368 14.85 -1.35 -9.88
C GLN A 368 14.79 -0.68 -8.51
N GLY A 369 15.91 -0.70 -7.79
CA GLY A 369 16.01 -0.21 -6.41
C GLY A 369 15.61 -1.22 -5.33
N ALA A 370 15.38 -2.50 -5.67
CA ALA A 370 15.08 -3.54 -4.67
C ALA A 370 16.11 -3.58 -3.52
N GLY A 371 15.63 -3.69 -2.28
CA GLY A 371 16.45 -3.65 -1.06
C GLY A 371 16.82 -2.25 -0.58
N GLU A 372 16.76 -1.23 -1.44
CA GLU A 372 17.00 0.19 -1.13
C GLU A 372 15.86 1.07 -1.67
N PHE A 373 14.65 0.51 -1.79
CA PHE A 373 13.53 1.11 -2.49
C PHE A 373 12.99 2.32 -1.71
N ASN A 374 12.99 3.50 -2.34
CA ASN A 374 12.61 4.76 -1.71
C ASN A 374 11.93 5.71 -2.72
N GLU A 375 11.65 6.96 -2.33
CA GLU A 375 10.99 7.98 -3.16
C GLU A 375 11.67 8.26 -4.51
N ARG A 376 12.94 7.85 -4.70
CA ARG A 376 13.63 7.94 -6.01
C ARG A 376 13.37 6.74 -6.92
N SER A 377 12.82 5.66 -6.38
CA SER A 377 12.57 4.39 -7.07
C SER A 377 11.19 4.33 -7.74
N TYR A 378 10.31 5.28 -7.42
CA TYR A 378 8.96 5.35 -7.96
C TYR A 378 8.50 6.80 -8.14
N GLN A 379 7.44 6.99 -8.91
CA GLN A 379 6.70 8.24 -9.04
C GLN A 379 5.28 8.03 -8.53
N LEU A 380 4.93 8.69 -7.42
CA LEU A 380 3.59 8.68 -6.84
C LEU A 380 2.92 10.03 -7.11
N VAL A 381 1.72 10.01 -7.70
CA VAL A 381 0.98 11.24 -8.03
C VAL A 381 -0.49 11.06 -7.64
N GLY A 382 -0.98 12.02 -6.86
CA GLY A 382 -2.41 12.20 -6.59
C GLY A 382 -3.05 13.10 -7.63
N TRP A 383 -4.30 12.82 -7.97
CA TRP A 383 -5.05 13.56 -8.97
C TRP A 383 -6.47 13.84 -8.50
N ARG A 384 -6.99 14.99 -8.88
CA ARG A 384 -8.39 15.38 -8.68
C ARG A 384 -8.99 15.93 -9.96
N LYS A 385 -10.25 15.64 -10.28
CA LYS A 385 -10.93 16.30 -11.40
C LYS A 385 -11.27 17.74 -11.03
N ASN A 386 -11.05 18.67 -11.96
CA ASN A 386 -11.53 20.04 -11.86
C ASN A 386 -13.02 20.13 -12.26
N GLU A 387 -13.61 21.32 -12.17
CA GLU A 387 -15.03 21.57 -12.53
C GLU A 387 -15.36 21.20 -13.99
N GLN A 388 -14.37 21.14 -14.88
CA GLN A 388 -14.54 20.72 -16.28
C GLN A 388 -14.36 19.21 -16.49
N GLY A 389 -14.14 18.44 -15.43
CA GLY A 389 -13.94 17.00 -15.47
C GLY A 389 -12.54 16.56 -15.87
N ASN A 390 -11.56 17.47 -15.94
CA ASN A 390 -10.19 17.15 -16.30
C ASN A 390 -9.34 16.83 -15.07
N TRP A 391 -8.47 15.83 -15.16
CA TRP A 391 -7.53 15.49 -14.09
C TRP A 391 -6.44 16.54 -13.93
N GLU A 392 -6.27 17.04 -12.71
CA GLU A 392 -5.18 17.90 -12.28
C GLU A 392 -4.42 17.25 -11.12
N GLN A 393 -3.12 17.54 -11.01
CA GLN A 393 -2.31 17.03 -9.92
C GLN A 393 -2.76 17.64 -8.59
N ALA A 394 -2.99 16.78 -7.60
CA ALA A 394 -3.45 17.13 -6.26
C ALA A 394 -2.56 16.41 -5.23
N ASN A 395 -1.57 17.14 -4.68
CA ASN A 395 -0.57 16.56 -3.77
C ASN A 395 -1.17 16.09 -2.44
N ASP A 396 -2.28 16.70 -2.02
CA ASP A 396 -3.02 16.37 -0.81
C ASP A 396 -3.63 14.95 -0.86
N VAL A 397 -4.01 14.46 -2.05
CA VAL A 397 -4.57 13.11 -2.25
C VAL A 397 -3.60 11.99 -1.85
N VAL A 398 -2.29 12.27 -1.86
CA VAL A 398 -1.25 11.27 -1.56
C VAL A 398 -0.38 11.65 -0.37
N ALA A 399 -0.80 12.65 0.42
CA ALA A 399 0.01 13.17 1.53
C ALA A 399 0.35 12.12 2.59
N ASP A 400 -0.59 11.21 2.87
CA ASP A 400 -0.44 10.17 3.90
C ASP A 400 -0.14 8.78 3.33
N VAL A 401 -0.02 8.66 2.00
CA VAL A 401 0.22 7.39 1.31
C VAL A 401 1.66 6.94 1.52
N VAL A 402 1.82 5.69 1.94
CA VAL A 402 3.14 5.10 2.20
C VAL A 402 3.43 4.01 1.19
N VAL A 403 4.55 4.14 0.46
CA VAL A 403 5.07 3.11 -0.43
C VAL A 403 6.25 2.44 0.24
N SER A 404 6.25 1.11 0.27
CA SER A 404 7.32 0.30 0.85
C SER A 404 7.59 -0.93 -0.01
N GLU A 405 8.76 -1.53 0.15
CA GLU A 405 9.16 -2.76 -0.53
C GLU A 405 9.75 -3.75 0.47
N ALA A 406 9.35 -5.00 0.35
CA ALA A 406 9.99 -6.11 1.03
C ALA A 406 9.92 -7.37 0.16
N ASN A 407 11.03 -8.08 0.02
CA ASN A 407 11.13 -9.34 -0.73
C ASN A 407 10.58 -9.22 -2.17
N GLN A 408 10.94 -8.14 -2.88
CA GLN A 408 10.46 -7.82 -4.22
C GLN A 408 8.93 -7.65 -4.29
N THR A 409 8.30 -7.23 -3.21
CA THR A 409 6.87 -6.92 -3.15
C THR A 409 6.68 -5.47 -2.76
N ILE A 410 6.07 -4.69 -3.64
CA ILE A 410 5.69 -3.30 -3.35
C ILE A 410 4.38 -3.30 -2.59
N THR A 411 4.30 -2.53 -1.51
CA THR A 411 3.07 -2.27 -0.75
C THR A 411 2.79 -0.77 -0.75
N ILE A 412 1.60 -0.37 -1.17
CA ILE A 412 1.12 1.03 -1.15
C ILE A 412 -0.04 1.09 -0.16
N ALA A 413 0.16 1.71 1.00
CA ALA A 413 -0.79 1.74 2.11
C ALA A 413 -1.35 3.15 2.35
N ASN A 414 -2.38 3.23 3.18
CA ASN A 414 -3.08 4.47 3.58
C ASN A 414 -3.71 5.23 2.41
N ILE A 415 -4.23 4.50 1.42
CA ILE A 415 -4.88 5.10 0.25
C ILE A 415 -6.26 5.61 0.65
N ALA A 416 -6.53 6.91 0.47
CA ALA A 416 -7.86 7.50 0.69
C ALA A 416 -8.34 8.16 -0.61
N LEU A 417 -9.29 7.54 -1.34
CA LEU A 417 -9.80 8.03 -2.62
C LEU A 417 -11.33 8.05 -2.67
N GLY A 418 -11.89 9.25 -2.87
CA GLY A 418 -13.31 9.49 -3.11
C GLY A 418 -13.68 9.59 -4.59
N GLU A 419 -14.87 10.11 -4.87
CA GLU A 419 -15.25 10.51 -6.24
C GLU A 419 -14.28 11.56 -6.77
N ASN A 420 -14.02 11.53 -8.07
CA ASN A 420 -13.10 12.47 -8.73
C ASN A 420 -11.67 12.46 -8.22
N GLU A 421 -11.26 11.47 -7.42
CA GLU A 421 -9.91 11.29 -6.92
C GLU A 421 -9.28 10.00 -7.47
N ARG A 422 -8.01 10.10 -7.86
CA ARG A 422 -7.23 8.93 -8.24
C ARG A 422 -5.77 9.06 -7.82
N LEU A 423 -5.10 7.92 -7.76
CA LEU A 423 -3.67 7.81 -7.50
C LEU A 423 -3.01 7.01 -8.62
N THR A 424 -1.83 7.46 -9.04
CA THR A 424 -0.94 6.69 -9.93
C THR A 424 0.40 6.44 -9.24
N CYS A 425 0.90 5.21 -9.30
CA CYS A 425 2.24 4.85 -8.87
C CYS A 425 2.99 4.16 -10.01
N THR A 426 4.07 4.77 -10.48
CA THR A 426 4.93 4.21 -11.54
C THR A 426 6.27 3.80 -10.95
N TYR A 427 6.72 2.57 -11.22
CA TYR A 427 8.02 2.05 -10.82
C TYR A 427 8.69 1.32 -11.99
N GLN A 428 9.98 1.02 -11.89
CA GLN A 428 10.73 0.45 -13.01
C GLN A 428 11.16 -0.99 -12.76
N VAL A 429 11.11 -1.81 -13.81
CA VAL A 429 11.57 -3.20 -13.80
C VAL A 429 12.46 -3.53 -14.99
N ARG A 430 13.22 -4.61 -14.87
CA ARG A 430 13.98 -5.24 -15.96
C ARG A 430 13.70 -6.74 -15.98
N LEU A 431 13.87 -7.37 -17.13
CA LEU A 431 13.84 -8.83 -17.24
C LEU A 431 15.23 -9.41 -16.96
N ASN A 432 15.32 -10.51 -16.21
CA ASN A 432 16.58 -11.21 -15.92
C ASN A 432 17.06 -12.00 -17.15
N THR A 433 17.68 -11.32 -18.10
CA THR A 433 18.24 -11.91 -19.33
C THR A 433 19.51 -12.73 -19.07
N GLU A 434 20.11 -12.60 -17.88
CA GLU A 434 21.28 -13.36 -17.45
C GLU A 434 20.94 -14.70 -16.81
N ASN A 435 19.66 -14.98 -16.50
CA ASN A 435 19.25 -16.31 -16.05
C ASN A 435 19.59 -17.35 -17.15
N THR A 436 20.20 -18.48 -16.76
CA THR A 436 20.55 -19.55 -17.72
C THR A 436 19.30 -20.18 -18.35
N HIS A 437 18.16 -20.13 -17.65
CA HIS A 437 16.85 -20.58 -18.12
C HIS A 437 16.05 -19.49 -18.84
N PHE A 438 16.64 -18.32 -19.10
CA PHE A 438 15.98 -17.25 -19.85
C PHE A 438 15.50 -17.72 -21.23
N LYS A 439 14.24 -17.44 -21.55
CA LYS A 439 13.57 -17.77 -22.82
C LYS A 439 13.37 -16.48 -23.59
N GLY A 440 14.20 -16.28 -24.61
CA GLY A 440 14.08 -15.12 -25.49
C GLY A 440 12.80 -15.10 -26.32
N GLU A 441 12.38 -13.91 -26.74
CA GLU A 441 11.15 -13.72 -27.56
C GLU A 441 9.88 -14.30 -26.93
N THR A 442 9.89 -14.54 -25.62
CA THR A 442 8.83 -15.18 -24.83
C THR A 442 8.31 -14.20 -23.79
N TRP A 443 7.00 -14.17 -23.56
CA TRP A 443 6.38 -13.27 -22.58
C TRP A 443 6.59 -13.73 -21.12
N TYR A 444 6.90 -12.77 -20.26
CA TYR A 444 7.04 -12.90 -18.80
C TYR A 444 6.08 -11.92 -18.13
N LEU A 445 5.32 -12.39 -17.15
CA LEU A 445 4.47 -11.51 -16.35
C LEU A 445 5.34 -10.56 -15.52
N CYS A 446 5.02 -9.26 -15.52
CA CYS A 446 5.77 -8.27 -14.75
C CYS A 446 5.66 -8.51 -13.23
N ASN A 447 4.57 -9.14 -12.79
CA ASN A 447 4.19 -9.27 -11.40
C ASN A 447 3.58 -10.64 -11.11
N GLY A 448 3.52 -11.00 -9.83
CA GLY A 448 2.59 -12.02 -9.34
C GLY A 448 1.17 -11.47 -9.25
N ARG A 449 0.33 -12.06 -8.39
CA ARG A 449 -1.02 -11.55 -8.14
C ARG A 449 -0.95 -10.18 -7.46
N THR A 450 -1.41 -9.15 -8.15
CA THR A 450 -1.49 -7.77 -7.65
C THR A 450 -2.91 -7.46 -7.22
N THR A 451 -3.09 -6.94 -6.00
CA THR A 451 -4.43 -6.70 -5.43
C THR A 451 -4.55 -5.34 -4.76
N LEU A 452 -5.73 -4.73 -4.81
CA LEU A 452 -6.17 -3.66 -3.91
C LEU A 452 -7.11 -4.24 -2.86
N ALA A 453 -6.84 -4.00 -1.58
CA ALA A 453 -7.82 -4.07 -0.50
C ALA A 453 -8.38 -2.65 -0.30
N PRO A 454 -9.64 -2.34 -0.68
CA PRO A 454 -10.17 -0.97 -0.58
C PRO A 454 -10.32 -0.47 0.85
N THR A 455 -10.51 -1.41 1.78
CA THR A 455 -10.63 -1.19 3.22
C THR A 455 -9.77 -2.23 3.95
N ASN A 456 -9.70 -2.15 5.27
CA ASN A 456 -9.06 -3.19 6.10
C ASN A 456 -9.86 -4.51 6.16
N GLU A 457 -10.96 -4.65 5.40
CA GLU A 457 -11.71 -5.90 5.28
C GLU A 457 -11.02 -6.88 4.30
N SER A 458 -11.41 -8.17 4.34
CA SER A 458 -10.76 -9.27 3.59
C SER A 458 -11.03 -9.31 2.08
N GLU A 459 -11.64 -8.28 1.52
CA GLU A 459 -11.97 -8.22 0.10
C GLU A 459 -10.81 -7.67 -0.72
N LEU A 460 -10.38 -8.44 -1.71
CA LEU A 460 -9.27 -8.11 -2.59
C LEU A 460 -9.79 -7.93 -4.01
N LEU A 461 -9.45 -6.82 -4.64
CA LEU A 461 -9.75 -6.52 -6.04
C LEU A 461 -8.48 -6.72 -6.86
N ASP A 462 -8.54 -7.57 -7.89
CA ASP A 462 -7.38 -7.93 -8.68
C ASP A 462 -7.04 -6.88 -9.75
N PHE A 463 -5.75 -6.66 -10.00
CA PHE A 463 -5.29 -5.96 -11.21
C PHE A 463 -4.97 -6.99 -12.30
N PRO A 464 -5.23 -6.70 -13.59
CA PRO A 464 -4.71 -7.53 -14.67
C PRO A 464 -3.18 -7.35 -14.75
N ILE A 465 -2.45 -8.44 -14.97
CA ILE A 465 -0.99 -8.42 -14.93
C ILE A 465 -0.40 -8.30 -16.34
N PRO A 466 0.30 -7.20 -16.67
CA PRO A 466 0.93 -7.06 -17.97
C PRO A 466 2.18 -7.95 -18.08
N SER A 467 2.65 -8.16 -19.32
CA SER A 467 3.87 -8.93 -19.60
C SER A 467 4.88 -8.14 -20.40
N ILE A 468 6.15 -8.52 -20.27
CA ILE A 468 7.28 -8.03 -21.07
C ILE A 468 8.04 -9.20 -21.70
N LYS A 469 8.87 -8.90 -22.70
CA LYS A 469 9.82 -9.87 -23.26
C LYS A 469 11.12 -9.20 -23.65
N ALA A 470 12.17 -9.98 -23.87
CA ALA A 470 13.44 -9.47 -24.36
C ALA A 470 13.88 -10.20 -25.64
N PRO A 471 14.54 -9.48 -26.57
CA PRO A 471 14.97 -10.05 -27.84
C PRO A 471 16.23 -10.91 -27.71
N THR A 472 16.41 -11.79 -28.69
CA THR A 472 17.64 -12.60 -28.83
C THR A 472 18.44 -12.20 -30.06
N THR A 473 19.68 -12.69 -30.11
CA THR A 473 20.55 -12.62 -31.27
C THR A 473 20.93 -14.02 -31.75
N THR A 474 21.65 -14.08 -32.86
CA THR A 474 22.14 -15.32 -33.46
C THR A 474 23.60 -15.16 -33.84
N ILE A 475 24.40 -16.21 -33.61
CA ILE A 475 25.82 -16.24 -33.96
C ILE A 475 26.03 -17.12 -35.17
N GLN A 476 26.74 -16.63 -36.18
CA GLN A 476 27.19 -17.44 -37.31
C GLN A 476 28.67 -17.75 -37.16
N VAL A 477 29.07 -19.00 -37.37
CA VAL A 477 30.48 -19.43 -37.29
C VAL A 477 30.85 -20.15 -38.57
N GLU A 478 31.94 -19.72 -39.21
CA GLU A 478 32.55 -20.34 -40.38
C GLU A 478 34.01 -20.71 -40.06
N LYS A 479 34.50 -21.85 -40.57
CA LYS A 479 35.92 -22.24 -40.50
C LYS A 479 36.57 -22.21 -41.88
N LYS A 480 37.73 -21.54 -41.97
CA LYS A 480 38.62 -21.49 -43.14
C LYS A 480 40.00 -22.08 -42.83
N TRP A 481 40.65 -22.53 -43.88
CA TRP A 481 41.98 -23.14 -43.84
C TRP A 481 42.91 -22.40 -44.79
N LYS A 482 44.11 -22.04 -44.33
CA LYS A 482 45.13 -21.34 -45.12
C LYS A 482 46.43 -22.15 -45.14
N ASN A 483 46.99 -22.36 -46.33
CA ASN A 483 48.23 -23.13 -46.52
C ASN A 483 48.17 -24.57 -45.99
N VAL A 484 46.99 -25.20 -46.04
CA VAL A 484 46.76 -26.58 -45.57
C VAL A 484 46.37 -27.45 -46.76
N ALA A 485 46.96 -28.63 -46.90
CA ALA A 485 46.55 -29.57 -47.95
C ALA A 485 45.18 -30.17 -47.61
N ALA A 486 44.34 -30.43 -48.62
CA ALA A 486 42.98 -30.95 -48.40
C ALA A 486 42.93 -32.27 -47.62
N SER A 487 43.98 -33.10 -47.75
CA SER A 487 44.15 -34.36 -47.01
C SER A 487 44.50 -34.17 -45.52
N GLU A 488 44.94 -32.99 -45.13
CA GLU A 488 45.36 -32.65 -43.76
C GLU A 488 44.26 -31.88 -43.00
N ILE A 489 43.18 -31.48 -43.68
CA ILE A 489 42.05 -30.81 -43.04
C ILE A 489 41.28 -31.86 -42.22
N PRO A 490 41.17 -31.69 -40.88
CA PRO A 490 40.48 -32.63 -39.99
C PRO A 490 39.00 -32.77 -40.36
N GLU A 491 38.30 -33.72 -39.73
CA GLU A 491 36.85 -33.87 -39.92
C GLU A 491 36.05 -32.90 -39.04
N THR A 492 36.59 -32.53 -37.87
CA THR A 492 35.97 -31.61 -36.93
C THR A 492 37.00 -30.66 -36.32
N ILE A 493 36.54 -29.49 -35.90
CA ILE A 493 37.28 -28.59 -35.01
C ILE A 493 36.37 -28.19 -33.87
N ASP A 494 36.98 -27.94 -32.71
CA ASP A 494 36.26 -27.57 -31.49
C ASP A 494 36.36 -26.07 -31.25
N TYR A 495 35.30 -25.48 -30.73
CA TYR A 495 35.27 -24.07 -30.35
C TYR A 495 34.35 -23.85 -29.15
N VAL A 496 34.53 -22.70 -28.50
CA VAL A 496 33.64 -22.20 -27.45
C VAL A 496 33.12 -20.83 -27.83
N ILE A 497 31.91 -20.51 -27.37
CA ILE A 497 31.35 -19.17 -27.43
C ILE A 497 31.46 -18.56 -26.05
N ARG A 498 31.97 -17.34 -25.98
CA ARG A 498 32.06 -16.54 -24.76
C ARG A 498 31.19 -15.30 -24.89
N ARG A 499 30.74 -14.77 -23.76
CA ARG A 499 30.11 -13.45 -23.69
C ARG A 499 30.76 -12.59 -22.62
N SER A 500 30.81 -11.28 -22.86
CA SER A 500 31.21 -10.25 -21.89
C SER A 500 30.08 -9.25 -21.65
N SER A 501 30.28 -8.31 -20.73
CA SER A 501 29.23 -7.40 -20.22
C SER A 501 28.19 -8.14 -19.36
N VAL A 502 28.65 -9.06 -18.53
CA VAL A 502 27.82 -9.81 -17.58
C VAL A 502 27.78 -9.07 -16.24
N VAL A 503 26.59 -8.87 -15.69
CA VAL A 503 26.37 -8.13 -14.43
C VAL A 503 26.33 -9.09 -13.25
N ASP A 504 25.63 -10.21 -13.38
CA ASP A 504 25.58 -11.29 -12.42
C ASP A 504 26.80 -12.22 -12.63
N PRO A 505 27.79 -12.21 -11.73
CA PRO A 505 29.00 -13.02 -11.88
C PRO A 505 28.74 -14.53 -11.84
N THR A 506 27.56 -14.96 -11.37
CA THR A 506 27.16 -16.38 -11.36
C THR A 506 26.58 -16.82 -12.70
N SER A 507 26.22 -15.87 -13.57
CA SER A 507 25.73 -16.14 -14.90
C SER A 507 26.82 -16.67 -15.83
N TRP A 508 26.42 -17.46 -16.83
CA TRP A 508 27.37 -18.11 -17.71
C TRP A 508 28.16 -17.10 -18.55
N GLN A 509 29.45 -17.35 -18.71
CA GLN A 509 30.36 -16.51 -19.52
C GLN A 509 31.00 -17.29 -20.68
N SER A 510 30.96 -18.62 -20.62
CA SER A 510 31.46 -19.53 -21.66
C SER A 510 30.50 -20.69 -21.85
N SER A 511 30.29 -21.08 -23.10
CA SER A 511 29.58 -22.31 -23.47
C SER A 511 30.39 -23.56 -23.10
N ALA A 512 29.73 -24.72 -23.10
CA ALA A 512 30.42 -25.98 -23.31
C ALA A 512 31.06 -26.04 -24.72
N VAL A 513 31.95 -27.01 -24.93
CA VAL A 513 32.63 -27.19 -26.23
C VAL A 513 31.62 -27.55 -27.32
N LEU A 514 31.68 -26.81 -28.42
CA LEU A 514 30.93 -27.01 -29.66
C LEU A 514 31.88 -27.52 -30.74
N SER A 515 31.35 -28.15 -31.79
CA SER A 515 32.18 -28.62 -32.91
C SER A 515 31.59 -28.21 -34.26
N LEU A 516 32.46 -27.72 -35.16
CA LEU A 516 32.14 -27.60 -36.59
C LEU A 516 32.62 -28.86 -37.32
N ARG A 517 31.87 -29.27 -38.34
CA ARG A 517 32.19 -30.49 -39.11
C ARG A 517 32.41 -30.17 -40.58
N LYS A 518 33.35 -30.88 -41.18
CA LYS A 518 33.68 -30.78 -42.61
C LYS A 518 32.51 -31.12 -43.52
N GLN A 519 31.71 -32.14 -43.16
CA GLN A 519 30.49 -32.53 -43.89
C GLN A 519 29.45 -31.40 -43.96
N ASP A 520 29.44 -30.50 -42.98
CA ASP A 520 28.51 -29.37 -42.86
C ASP A 520 29.15 -28.08 -43.41
N ASN A 521 30.13 -28.23 -44.33
CA ASN A 521 30.93 -27.16 -44.91
C ASN A 521 31.57 -26.23 -43.88
N TYR A 522 31.83 -26.71 -42.65
CA TYR A 522 32.46 -25.91 -41.61
C TYR A 522 31.66 -24.64 -41.25
N GLN A 523 30.33 -24.69 -41.33
CA GLN A 523 29.46 -23.57 -41.02
C GLN A 523 28.37 -23.96 -40.01
N ALA A 524 28.03 -23.04 -39.10
CA ALA A 524 26.93 -23.20 -38.17
C ALA A 524 26.22 -21.87 -37.88
N THR A 525 24.91 -21.95 -37.60
CA THR A 525 24.10 -20.84 -37.09
C THR A 525 23.58 -21.22 -35.71
N ILE A 526 23.99 -20.47 -34.69
CA ILE A 526 23.77 -20.75 -33.29
C ILE A 526 22.70 -19.81 -32.74
N LYS A 527 21.57 -20.38 -32.34
CA LYS A 527 20.46 -19.69 -31.66
C LYS A 527 20.40 -20.01 -30.16
N GLU A 528 20.90 -21.19 -29.81
CA GLU A 528 21.00 -21.72 -28.46
C GLU A 528 22.35 -22.43 -28.33
N LEU A 529 22.91 -22.44 -27.13
CA LEU A 529 24.17 -23.12 -26.84
C LEU A 529 24.10 -23.87 -25.51
N PRO A 530 24.85 -24.99 -25.40
CA PRO A 530 24.92 -25.76 -24.16
C PRO A 530 25.72 -25.00 -23.10
N VAL A 531 25.13 -24.86 -21.92
CA VAL A 531 25.75 -24.26 -20.71
C VAL A 531 25.51 -25.23 -19.55
N GLY A 532 26.58 -25.90 -19.08
CA GLY A 532 26.41 -27.00 -18.14
C GLY A 532 25.51 -28.09 -18.72
N ASN A 533 24.39 -28.37 -18.06
CA ASN A 533 23.39 -29.36 -18.51
C ASN A 533 22.20 -28.72 -19.23
N GLU A 534 22.19 -27.40 -19.40
CA GLU A 534 21.06 -26.62 -19.94
C GLU A 534 21.35 -26.10 -21.35
N LYS A 535 20.29 -25.70 -22.06
CA LYS A 535 20.40 -24.93 -23.30
C LYS A 535 20.05 -23.47 -23.03
N ALA A 536 21.04 -22.59 -23.16
CA ALA A 536 20.84 -21.16 -23.04
C ALA A 536 20.61 -20.52 -24.42
N VAL A 537 19.64 -19.61 -24.51
CA VAL A 537 19.52 -18.71 -25.65
C VAL A 537 20.62 -17.63 -25.63
N LEU A 538 20.63 -16.78 -26.64
CA LEU A 538 21.55 -15.65 -26.78
C LEU A 538 20.81 -14.33 -26.60
N PRO A 539 20.63 -13.79 -25.38
CA PRO A 539 19.99 -12.49 -25.19
C PRO A 539 20.76 -11.38 -25.91
N LYS A 540 20.05 -10.34 -26.34
CA LYS A 540 20.69 -9.15 -26.94
C LYS A 540 21.47 -8.35 -25.89
N TYR A 541 20.89 -8.17 -24.71
CA TYR A 541 21.41 -7.30 -23.65
C TYR A 541 21.36 -7.94 -22.27
N ASN A 542 22.18 -7.41 -21.36
CA ASN A 542 22.37 -7.87 -19.98
C ASN A 542 21.31 -7.30 -19.01
N ASN A 543 21.42 -7.61 -17.71
CA ASN A 543 20.46 -7.17 -16.70
C ASN A 543 20.47 -5.66 -16.41
N GLN A 544 21.32 -4.88 -17.10
CA GLN A 544 21.37 -3.41 -17.07
C GLN A 544 21.03 -2.78 -18.43
N GLY A 545 20.66 -3.59 -19.43
CA GLY A 545 20.30 -3.11 -20.76
C GLY A 545 21.48 -2.89 -21.70
N GLU A 546 22.71 -3.19 -21.29
CA GLU A 546 23.90 -3.10 -22.15
C GLU A 546 23.97 -4.32 -23.08
N ASP A 547 24.35 -4.12 -24.34
CA ASP A 547 24.47 -5.21 -25.30
C ASP A 547 25.55 -6.22 -24.86
N PHE A 548 25.20 -7.51 -24.93
CA PHE A 548 26.19 -8.57 -24.79
C PHE A 548 27.16 -8.54 -25.97
N THR A 549 28.46 -8.64 -25.67
CA THR A 549 29.47 -8.89 -26.71
C THR A 549 29.83 -10.36 -26.73
N TYR A 550 29.52 -11.03 -27.83
CA TYR A 550 29.86 -12.44 -28.03
C TYR A 550 31.20 -12.59 -28.73
N GLN A 551 31.92 -13.67 -28.40
CA GLN A 551 33.21 -14.02 -28.99
C GLN A 551 33.27 -15.52 -29.25
N VAL A 552 33.98 -15.90 -30.31
CA VAL A 552 34.27 -17.30 -30.64
C VAL A 552 35.76 -17.55 -30.44
N ALA A 553 36.10 -18.66 -29.78
CA ALA A 553 37.48 -19.12 -29.64
C ALA A 553 37.58 -20.59 -30.03
N GLU A 554 38.47 -20.92 -30.98
CA GLU A 554 38.81 -22.31 -31.26
C GLU A 554 39.58 -22.89 -30.08
N VAL A 555 39.26 -24.14 -29.72
CA VAL A 555 39.91 -24.89 -28.65
C VAL A 555 40.43 -26.21 -29.21
N ASN A 556 41.36 -26.84 -28.49
CA ASN A 556 42.02 -28.07 -28.95
C ASN A 556 42.70 -27.91 -30.33
N VAL A 557 43.26 -26.72 -30.61
CA VAL A 557 43.98 -26.44 -31.86
C VAL A 557 45.28 -27.26 -31.89
N PRO A 558 45.51 -28.11 -32.91
CA PRO A 558 46.76 -28.87 -33.01
C PRO A 558 47.99 -27.97 -33.13
N ASP A 559 49.13 -28.40 -32.57
CA ASP A 559 50.35 -27.60 -32.45
C ASP A 559 50.90 -27.10 -33.78
N GLU A 560 50.65 -27.82 -34.87
CA GLU A 560 51.06 -27.48 -36.23
C GLU A 560 50.27 -26.32 -36.86
N PHE A 561 49.20 -25.85 -36.21
CA PHE A 561 48.38 -24.73 -36.68
C PHE A 561 48.46 -23.50 -35.79
N GLU A 562 48.27 -22.33 -36.39
CA GLU A 562 47.91 -21.10 -35.70
C GLU A 562 46.45 -20.76 -36.04
N SER A 563 45.64 -20.58 -35.01
CA SER A 563 44.23 -20.18 -35.14
C SER A 563 44.06 -18.68 -34.93
N THR A 564 43.32 -18.05 -35.83
CA THR A 564 42.85 -16.67 -35.67
C THR A 564 41.34 -16.60 -35.86
N VAL A 565 40.68 -15.69 -35.14
CA VAL A 565 39.24 -15.44 -35.29
C VAL A 565 39.03 -13.99 -35.68
N THR A 566 38.32 -13.78 -36.78
CA THR A 566 37.86 -12.45 -37.22
C THR A 566 36.36 -12.41 -37.16
N ASN A 567 35.78 -11.26 -36.83
CA ASN A 567 34.33 -11.09 -36.76
C ASN A 567 33.85 -9.85 -37.53
N ASN A 568 32.60 -9.92 -37.98
CA ASN A 568 31.81 -8.77 -38.43
C ASN A 568 30.44 -8.86 -37.74
N GLY A 569 30.24 -8.10 -36.67
CA GLY A 569 29.12 -8.30 -35.76
C GLY A 569 29.13 -9.72 -35.17
N ASN A 570 28.00 -10.42 -35.25
CA ASN A 570 27.84 -11.78 -34.73
C ASN A 570 28.16 -12.89 -35.77
N SER A 571 28.86 -12.55 -36.86
CA SER A 571 29.40 -13.50 -37.81
C SER A 571 30.91 -13.64 -37.60
N PHE A 572 31.36 -14.84 -37.24
CA PHE A 572 32.74 -15.17 -36.89
C PHE A 572 33.34 -16.12 -37.93
N VAL A 573 34.58 -15.84 -38.33
CA VAL A 573 35.37 -16.70 -39.21
C VAL A 573 36.63 -17.12 -38.46
N ILE A 574 36.73 -18.40 -38.17
CA ILE A 574 37.90 -19.03 -37.58
C ILE A 574 38.85 -19.44 -38.74
N THR A 575 40.14 -19.12 -38.67
CA THR A 575 41.12 -19.46 -39.71
C THR A 575 42.31 -20.19 -39.12
N ASN A 576 42.55 -21.45 -39.53
CA ASN A 576 43.80 -22.14 -39.20
C ASN A 576 44.80 -21.98 -40.34
N THR A 577 46.00 -21.53 -39.98
CA THR A 577 47.16 -21.47 -40.88
C THR A 577 48.19 -22.50 -40.46
N LYS A 578 48.67 -23.33 -41.38
CA LYS A 578 49.75 -24.29 -41.07
C LYS A 578 51.04 -23.55 -40.80
N LYS A 579 51.70 -23.85 -39.67
CA LYS A 579 53.02 -23.31 -39.34
C LYS A 579 54.05 -23.86 -40.31
N THR A 580 54.84 -22.97 -40.91
CA THR A 580 55.99 -23.37 -41.73
C THR A 580 57.16 -23.63 -40.79
N THR A 581 57.62 -24.87 -40.66
CA THR A 581 58.91 -25.16 -40.02
C THR A 581 60.02 -24.64 -40.91
N GLU A 582 60.61 -23.49 -40.57
CA GLU A 582 61.96 -23.20 -41.02
C GLU A 582 62.94 -24.11 -40.24
N PRO A 583 63.92 -24.74 -40.89
CA PRO A 583 64.92 -25.53 -40.20
C PRO A 583 65.77 -24.62 -39.30
N SER A 584 65.68 -24.84 -38.00
CA SER A 584 66.58 -24.19 -37.02
C SER A 584 68.01 -24.68 -37.28
N THR A 585 68.85 -23.81 -37.86
CA THR A 585 70.30 -23.99 -37.85
C THR A 585 70.81 -23.58 -36.47
N THR A 586 71.08 -24.58 -35.63
CA THR A 586 71.96 -24.42 -34.46
C THR A 586 73.37 -24.08 -34.93
N GLU A 587 73.80 -22.83 -34.73
CA GLU A 587 75.23 -22.47 -34.65
C GLU A 587 75.67 -22.41 -33.17
N PRO A 588 76.90 -22.86 -32.85
CA PRO A 588 77.36 -23.01 -31.48
C PRO A 588 77.74 -21.66 -30.85
N SER A 589 77.52 -21.54 -29.54
CA SER A 589 77.99 -20.43 -28.72
C SER A 589 79.50 -20.21 -28.83
N THR A 590 79.90 -18.97 -29.10
CA THR A 590 81.23 -18.44 -28.78
C THR A 590 81.08 -17.16 -27.96
N THR A 591 81.84 -17.11 -26.87
CA THR A 591 81.86 -16.07 -25.84
C THR A 591 82.87 -14.97 -26.17
N GLU A 592 82.51 -13.73 -25.80
CA GLU A 592 83.33 -12.53 -25.49
C GLU A 592 84.00 -11.73 -26.63
N PRO A 593 84.36 -10.42 -26.46
CA PRO A 593 84.01 -9.46 -25.39
C PRO A 593 83.36 -8.14 -25.90
N SER A 594 82.72 -7.37 -25.01
CA SER A 594 82.23 -6.01 -25.28
C SER A 594 83.27 -4.94 -24.89
N THR A 595 83.58 -4.04 -25.83
CA THR A 595 84.26 -2.77 -25.56
C THR A 595 83.66 -1.63 -26.41
N THR A 596 83.04 -0.68 -25.69
CA THR A 596 83.03 0.80 -25.82
C THR A 596 82.76 1.53 -27.15
N GLU A 597 81.62 2.27 -27.14
CA GLU A 597 81.42 3.74 -27.39
C GLU A 597 81.87 4.40 -28.73
N PRO A 598 81.41 5.63 -29.08
CA PRO A 598 80.22 6.42 -28.67
C PRO A 598 79.47 7.08 -29.87
N SER A 599 78.31 7.70 -29.64
CA SER A 599 77.95 9.00 -30.28
C SER A 599 76.75 9.68 -29.62
N THR A 600 77.08 10.82 -29.01
CA THR A 600 76.35 12.06 -28.71
C THR A 600 75.43 12.53 -29.87
N THR A 601 74.39 13.37 -29.76
CA THR A 601 74.09 14.50 -28.86
C THR A 601 72.62 14.96 -29.06
N GLU A 602 72.06 15.52 -27.98
CA GLU A 602 70.92 16.46 -27.71
C GLU A 602 70.55 17.55 -28.76
N PRO A 603 69.54 18.46 -28.59
CA PRO A 603 68.77 18.91 -27.38
C PRO A 603 67.22 19.03 -27.60
N SER A 604 66.31 19.45 -26.71
CA SER A 604 66.20 20.53 -25.70
C SER A 604 65.06 20.17 -24.71
N THR A 605 65.13 20.28 -23.37
CA THR A 605 64.96 21.46 -22.46
C THR A 605 63.72 22.31 -22.78
N THR A 606 62.81 22.75 -21.89
CA THR A 606 62.60 22.86 -20.42
C THR A 606 61.11 23.34 -20.28
N GLU A 607 60.37 23.37 -19.16
CA GLU A 607 60.64 23.98 -17.85
C GLU A 607 59.44 23.83 -16.87
N SER A 608 59.77 23.69 -15.57
CA SER A 608 59.13 24.25 -14.37
C SER A 608 57.68 23.90 -13.95
N SER A 609 57.30 23.81 -12.67
CA SER A 609 57.96 23.79 -11.34
C SER A 609 56.85 23.76 -10.25
N MET A 610 57.23 23.48 -8.99
CA MET A 610 56.56 23.79 -7.70
C MET A 610 55.50 22.79 -7.16
N THR A 611 55.88 21.92 -6.19
CA THR A 611 55.70 22.01 -4.70
C THR A 611 54.25 21.70 -4.25
N GLU A 612 53.95 20.95 -3.19
CA GLU A 612 54.64 20.76 -1.91
C GLU A 612 54.08 19.50 -1.19
N SER A 613 54.92 18.86 -0.38
CA SER A 613 54.57 17.79 0.56
C SER A 613 54.15 18.40 1.90
N SER A 614 53.20 17.79 2.61
CA SER A 614 53.19 17.76 4.08
C SER A 614 52.35 16.62 4.61
N ALA A 615 52.95 15.86 5.51
CA ALA A 615 52.43 14.65 6.13
C ALA A 615 52.37 14.84 7.66
N ILE A 616 51.36 14.21 8.30
CA ILE A 616 51.36 13.53 9.62
C ILE A 616 51.46 14.37 10.92
N ASP A 617 50.49 14.19 11.84
CA ASP A 617 50.63 13.62 13.21
C ASP A 617 49.28 13.77 13.99
N LEU A 618 48.57 12.73 14.45
CA LEU A 618 48.72 11.76 15.56
C LEU A 618 48.24 12.21 16.97
N ARG A 619 47.36 11.35 17.56
CA ARG A 619 47.04 11.08 19.01
C ARG A 619 45.99 12.01 19.68
N ASN A 620 45.11 11.57 20.60
CA ASN A 620 44.86 10.31 21.32
C ASN A 620 43.50 10.39 22.08
N SER A 621 42.97 9.22 22.49
CA SER A 621 42.18 8.92 23.73
C SER A 621 40.72 8.47 23.54
N GLY A 622 40.44 7.19 23.90
CA GLY A 622 39.09 6.59 24.07
C GLY A 622 38.45 6.92 25.44
N PRO A 623 37.54 6.10 26.03
CA PRO A 623 37.19 4.70 25.69
C PRO A 623 35.68 4.32 25.67
N SER A 624 35.39 3.20 24.99
CA SER A 624 34.52 2.07 25.34
C SER A 624 33.07 2.27 25.85
N THR A 625 32.11 1.67 25.12
CA THR A 625 31.12 0.76 25.74
C THR A 625 30.70 -0.33 24.75
N THR A 626 30.91 -1.57 25.16
CA THR A 626 30.58 -2.82 24.47
C THR A 626 29.12 -3.19 24.72
N LYS A 627 28.35 -3.52 23.67
CA LYS A 627 27.20 -4.42 23.80
C LYS A 627 27.32 -5.55 22.79
N LYS A 628 27.28 -6.77 23.33
CA LYS A 628 27.33 -8.05 22.63
C LYS A 628 26.09 -8.22 21.76
N GLU A 629 26.28 -8.37 20.45
CA GLU A 629 25.31 -9.03 19.61
C GLU A 629 25.50 -10.54 19.73
N THR A 630 24.44 -11.24 20.12
CA THR A 630 24.39 -12.70 20.13
C THR A 630 23.78 -13.12 18.81
N MET A 631 24.62 -13.62 17.90
CA MET A 631 24.15 -14.31 16.69
C MET A 631 23.38 -15.57 17.10
N LEU A 632 22.06 -15.56 16.87
CA LEU A 632 21.25 -16.77 16.86
C LEU A 632 21.29 -17.32 15.42
N GLN A 633 22.10 -18.35 15.26
CA GLN A 633 22.17 -19.21 14.09
C GLN A 633 20.88 -20.04 14.04
N ILE A 634 19.92 -19.67 13.19
CA ILE A 634 18.77 -20.51 12.86
C ILE A 634 19.09 -21.13 11.50
N ALA A 635 19.23 -22.45 11.50
CA ALA A 635 19.50 -23.27 10.33
C ALA A 635 18.36 -23.12 9.32
N SER A 636 18.71 -22.80 8.08
CA SER A 636 17.83 -22.89 6.92
C SER A 636 17.57 -24.37 6.63
N GLU A 637 16.36 -24.86 6.91
CA GLU A 637 15.86 -26.06 6.26
C GLU A 637 15.55 -25.70 4.80
N SER A 638 16.40 -26.18 3.90
CA SER A 638 16.16 -26.13 2.46
C SER A 638 15.05 -27.12 2.10
N SER A 639 13.84 -26.62 1.85
CA SER A 639 12.85 -27.38 1.10
C SER A 639 13.15 -27.21 -0.38
N THR A 640 13.88 -28.17 -0.94
CA THR A 640 13.92 -28.42 -2.38
C THR A 640 12.59 -29.01 -2.80
N ASP A 641 11.70 -28.19 -3.34
CA ASP A 641 10.66 -28.66 -4.26
C ASP A 641 10.57 -27.65 -5.40
N SER A 642 10.66 -28.15 -6.63
CA SER A 642 10.56 -27.37 -7.86
C SER A 642 9.12 -26.84 -7.99
N GLU A 643 8.88 -25.59 -7.63
CA GLU A 643 7.61 -24.91 -7.90
C GLU A 643 7.42 -24.82 -9.42
N ALA A 644 6.37 -25.47 -9.92
CA ALA A 644 5.91 -25.25 -11.28
C ALA A 644 5.47 -23.78 -11.42
N GLU A 645 5.95 -23.07 -12.44
CA GLU A 645 5.57 -21.71 -12.82
C GLU A 645 4.03 -21.55 -12.79
N GLN A 646 3.48 -20.96 -11.72
CA GLN A 646 2.03 -20.85 -11.54
C GLN A 646 1.54 -19.50 -12.05
N LEU A 647 0.62 -19.53 -13.01
CA LEU A 647 -0.08 -18.32 -13.48
C LEU A 647 -0.82 -17.63 -12.31
N PRO A 648 -0.96 -16.29 -12.32
CA PRO A 648 -1.70 -15.59 -11.29
C PRO A 648 -3.10 -16.15 -11.17
N LYS A 649 -3.48 -16.54 -9.96
CA LYS A 649 -4.85 -16.92 -9.64
C LYS A 649 -5.58 -15.68 -9.17
N THR A 650 -6.46 -15.17 -10.03
CA THR A 650 -7.36 -14.06 -9.71
C THR A 650 -8.62 -14.61 -9.03
N ASN A 651 -9.37 -13.75 -8.34
CA ASN A 651 -10.63 -14.12 -7.70
C ASN A 651 -10.54 -15.22 -6.62
N GLU A 652 -9.37 -15.42 -6.03
CA GLU A 652 -9.29 -16.21 -4.80
C GLU A 652 -9.76 -15.36 -3.62
N HIS A 653 -10.87 -15.76 -3.02
CA HIS A 653 -11.29 -15.30 -1.70
C HIS A 653 -10.26 -15.78 -0.67
N SER A 654 -9.57 -14.85 -0.01
CA SER A 654 -8.60 -15.21 1.01
C SER A 654 -9.31 -15.92 2.18
N SER A 655 -9.02 -17.21 2.38
CA SER A 655 -9.16 -17.85 3.68
C SER A 655 -7.81 -17.68 4.36
N PHE A 656 -7.71 -16.70 5.26
CA PHE A 656 -6.49 -16.35 5.97
C PHE A 656 -5.86 -17.58 6.66
N ILE A 657 -4.70 -18.03 6.16
CA ILE A 657 -3.75 -18.89 6.88
C ILE A 657 -2.36 -18.26 6.78
N LEU A 658 -1.97 -17.60 7.90
CA LEU A 658 -0.61 -17.32 8.45
C LEU A 658 0.37 -16.46 7.61
N VAL A 659 1.13 -15.48 8.14
CA VAL A 659 2.03 -15.52 9.31
C VAL A 659 2.17 -14.10 9.92
N PHE A 660 2.00 -14.00 11.24
CA PHE A 660 2.38 -12.83 12.04
C PHE A 660 3.92 -12.68 12.09
N LEU A 661 4.45 -11.53 11.67
CA LEU A 661 5.67 -10.96 12.25
C LEU A 661 5.67 -9.45 12.06
N GLY A 662 5.24 -8.71 13.10
CA GLY A 662 5.19 -7.26 13.03
C GLY A 662 4.53 -6.54 14.21
N THR A 663 4.43 -7.15 15.40
CA THR A 663 4.03 -6.44 16.63
C THR A 663 4.81 -6.94 17.85
N MET A 664 5.97 -6.35 18.10
CA MET A 664 6.39 -6.08 19.48
C MET A 664 6.30 -4.57 19.63
N ILE A 665 5.40 -4.04 20.45
CA ILE A 665 5.69 -3.55 21.80
C ILE A 665 4.36 -3.46 22.57
N VAL A 666 4.44 -3.67 23.89
CA VAL A 666 3.38 -3.64 24.94
C VAL A 666 2.73 -5.00 25.23
N GLY A 667 3.38 -5.79 26.10
CA GLY A 667 2.79 -7.03 26.61
C GLY A 667 3.64 -7.80 27.62
N SER A 668 4.36 -7.12 28.51
CA SER A 668 5.17 -7.78 29.55
C SER A 668 4.89 -7.22 30.96
N VAL A 669 3.62 -7.22 31.36
CA VAL A 669 3.20 -7.23 32.78
C VAL A 669 1.92 -8.06 32.89
N GLY A 670 2.04 -9.39 33.01
CA GLY A 670 0.85 -10.24 33.13
C GLY A 670 1.10 -11.73 33.32
N TYR A 671 2.35 -12.20 33.30
CA TYR A 671 2.67 -13.63 33.42
C TYR A 671 3.32 -14.02 34.76
N TYR A 672 3.21 -13.17 35.80
CA TYR A 672 3.79 -13.47 37.12
C TYR A 672 2.79 -13.60 38.29
N LEU A 673 1.47 -13.68 38.03
CA LEU A 673 0.46 -13.66 39.10
C LEU A 673 -0.61 -14.75 39.07
N ILE A 674 -0.37 -15.90 38.44
CA ILE A 674 -1.22 -17.10 38.64
C ILE A 674 -0.34 -18.32 38.94
N ARG A 675 0.38 -18.25 40.06
CA ARG A 675 0.76 -19.44 40.82
C ARG A 675 0.95 -19.12 42.30
N LYS A 676 -0.13 -18.65 42.92
CA LYS A 676 -0.34 -18.78 44.37
C LYS A 676 -1.82 -18.57 44.68
N ILE A 677 -2.35 -19.54 45.44
CA ILE A 677 -3.63 -19.58 46.17
C ILE A 677 -4.67 -20.53 45.53
N ARG A 678 -4.65 -21.74 46.13
CA ARG A 678 -5.62 -22.86 46.16
C ARG A 678 -5.67 -23.80 44.97
#